data_AF-A0A241ZDQ7-F1
#
_entry.id   AF-A0A241ZDQ7-F1
#
_cell.length_a   1.000
_cell.length_b   1.000
_cell.length_c   1.000
_cell.angle_alpha   90.00
_cell.angle_beta   90.00
_cell.angle_gamma   90.00
#
_symmetry.space_group_name_H-M   'P 1'
#
loop_
_entity.id
_entity.type
_entity.pdbx_description
1 polymer ?
#
loop_
_entity_poly.entity_id
_entity_poly.type
_entity_poly.pdbx_seq_one_letter_code
_entity_poly.pdbx_strand_id
1 'polypeptide(L)'
;MNYWHIQLHPDSRLHVDTLKAILMKKQVIGMGEYWEDKKGNPVVDPKLFKDDMKIDDVVMVRDGSTPVALVKVKGDAYIEHNTDDEFDWFKLRRQIEILGFYEEDEKNLLDQILTAYGKSHIQAPGTLTNCSGSNATNNFIVEWYKLRNHKRLMENINLSEERQTQIKALWNKFKSETKEEEKKFNNDEVEKLISAWKSYKDKILNDTLSLDDYTNILGSSTATMPGGYLCNFLERTTRIALGSSKPGTAFNFEVKLNDDNSTYHIKSTSKPNASRQDAEIYFNNNIKGLLKSIVSKTDPLEKIHLIENSNYSAKQVLMKLAVLDNLSDFLYIYSTQWLEELYNEFIDSEAEGIFRKNHQVCLVAKKLLDVNEEDKNELVLLSRFLWRFVNSKAIADTNNPNVILYGPPGTGKTFSVKSSLDFVCQGDTSRYEILQFHPSFTYEDFIEGIKPKGVSKDGNIRFELVNGIFKNFCIKAKKYPEKDFYFVVDEINRANLSMVFGETLSLLEKDYRQDTKNKNLIRTQYSALIEDLIKEDNKFKDLAYEIDNNEVKFGVPKNVFFIGMMNDVDKSIDAFDLALRRRFKWIRKDCDYEVIEEETRFKGKDQFNNIGQYVKACEKLNDFISKDLGLGKSYEFGHSFFMKISDIAKRKDITNNNIEILFNLYLRPTLKEYLRAVFAESELESRLDEALNQFKETMK
;
A
#
# COMPACT_ATOMS: atom_id res chain seq x y z
N MET A 1 -21.48 -13.54 12.46
CA MET A 1 -20.71 -14.14 13.55
C MET A 1 -21.37 -13.74 14.86
N ASN A 2 -21.89 -14.71 15.61
CA ASN A 2 -22.45 -14.52 16.94
C ASN A 2 -21.47 -15.03 18.00
N TYR A 3 -21.65 -14.56 19.23
CA TYR A 3 -20.90 -15.02 20.39
C TYR A 3 -21.80 -15.85 21.27
N TRP A 4 -21.26 -16.94 21.82
CA TRP A 4 -21.99 -17.86 22.69
C TRP A 4 -21.13 -18.22 23.89
N HIS A 5 -21.77 -18.71 24.95
CA HIS A 5 -21.07 -19.48 25.98
C HIS A 5 -21.71 -20.85 26.13
N ILE A 6 -20.89 -21.86 26.42
CA ILE A 6 -21.36 -23.23 26.68
C ILE A 6 -20.72 -23.80 27.94
N GLN A 7 -21.54 -24.41 28.79
CA GLN A 7 -21.11 -25.28 29.87
C GLN A 7 -21.19 -26.72 29.36
N LEU A 8 -20.06 -27.39 29.16
CA LEU A 8 -20.07 -28.76 28.62
C LEU A 8 -20.67 -29.76 29.61
N HIS A 9 -20.46 -29.57 30.91
CA HIS A 9 -20.95 -30.48 31.96
C HIS A 9 -21.88 -29.78 32.97
N PRO A 10 -23.10 -30.31 33.24
CA PRO A 10 -24.11 -29.67 34.10
C PRO A 10 -23.82 -29.73 35.60
N ASP A 11 -23.15 -30.78 36.09
CA ASP A 11 -22.65 -30.87 37.47
C ASP A 11 -21.15 -30.53 37.52
N SER A 12 -20.65 -29.84 38.52
CA SER A 12 -19.22 -29.46 38.66
C SER A 12 -18.26 -30.65 38.94
N ARG A 13 -18.50 -31.83 38.34
CA ARG A 13 -17.78 -33.08 38.60
C ARG A 13 -16.52 -33.28 37.77
N LEU A 14 -16.38 -32.58 36.64
CA LEU A 14 -15.19 -32.68 35.80
C LEU A 14 -14.21 -31.55 36.09
N HIS A 15 -12.96 -31.90 36.35
CA HIS A 15 -11.87 -30.94 36.45
C HIS A 15 -11.66 -30.22 35.11
N VAL A 16 -11.27 -28.94 35.17
CA VAL A 16 -10.92 -28.11 34.00
C VAL A 16 -9.94 -28.82 33.04
N ASP A 17 -9.01 -29.60 33.57
CA ASP A 17 -8.05 -30.37 32.77
C ASP A 17 -8.72 -31.42 31.88
N THR A 18 -9.83 -32.00 32.33
CA THR A 18 -10.60 -32.96 31.52
C THR A 18 -11.31 -32.26 30.38
N LEU A 19 -11.87 -31.07 30.63
CA LEU A 19 -12.47 -30.24 29.58
C LEU A 19 -11.42 -29.83 28.53
N LYS A 20 -10.22 -29.39 28.97
CA LYS A 20 -9.11 -29.11 28.05
C LYS A 20 -8.73 -30.35 27.24
N ALA A 21 -8.66 -31.53 27.86
CA ALA A 21 -8.34 -32.78 27.18
C ALA A 21 -9.39 -33.19 26.14
N ILE A 22 -10.69 -33.02 26.42
CA ILE A 22 -11.78 -33.28 25.46
C ILE A 22 -11.61 -32.37 24.24
N LEU A 23 -11.45 -31.07 24.47
CA LEU A 23 -11.27 -30.10 23.39
C LEU A 23 -10.04 -30.44 22.53
N MET A 24 -8.90 -30.72 23.15
CA MET A 24 -7.67 -31.06 22.43
C MET A 24 -7.76 -32.37 21.65
N LYS A 25 -8.32 -33.44 22.24
CA LYS A 25 -8.33 -34.78 21.63
C LYS A 25 -9.43 -34.95 20.60
N LYS A 26 -10.62 -34.39 20.85
CA LYS A 26 -11.81 -34.62 20.04
C LYS A 26 -12.17 -33.44 19.14
N GLN A 27 -11.69 -32.23 19.46
CA GLN A 27 -12.00 -30.99 18.73
C GLN A 27 -13.51 -30.78 18.53
N VAL A 28 -14.28 -31.04 19.58
CA VAL A 28 -15.73 -30.86 19.60
C VAL A 28 -16.20 -30.10 20.83
N ILE A 29 -17.29 -29.36 20.65
CA ILE A 29 -18.20 -29.01 21.75
C ILE A 29 -19.49 -29.79 21.56
N GLY A 30 -20.23 -30.00 22.65
CA GLY A 30 -21.51 -30.67 22.54
C GLY A 30 -22.32 -30.66 23.81
N MET A 31 -23.50 -31.24 23.70
CA MET A 31 -24.50 -31.27 24.76
C MET A 31 -25.43 -32.48 24.61
N GLY A 32 -26.32 -32.67 25.59
CA GLY A 32 -27.34 -33.72 25.51
C GLY A 32 -28.35 -33.44 24.39
N GLU A 33 -28.92 -34.51 23.80
CA GLU A 33 -29.99 -34.40 22.80
C GLU A 33 -31.30 -33.86 23.40
N TYR A 34 -31.53 -34.11 24.68
CA TYR A 34 -32.68 -33.66 25.44
C TYR A 34 -32.34 -33.62 26.93
N TRP A 35 -32.78 -32.57 27.62
CA TRP A 35 -32.85 -32.54 29.08
C TRP A 35 -33.93 -31.56 29.56
N GLU A 36 -34.30 -31.71 30.82
CA GLU A 36 -35.23 -30.82 31.53
C GLU A 36 -34.48 -29.94 32.54
N ASP A 37 -34.99 -28.74 32.80
CA ASP A 37 -34.48 -27.90 33.88
C ASP A 37 -34.81 -28.51 35.26
N LYS A 38 -34.34 -27.89 36.35
CA LYS A 38 -34.62 -28.34 37.74
C LYS A 38 -36.12 -28.37 38.10
N LYS A 39 -37.00 -27.87 37.23
CA LYS A 39 -38.46 -27.83 37.41
C LYS A 39 -39.19 -28.78 36.44
N GLY A 40 -38.47 -29.61 35.67
CA GLY A 40 -39.05 -30.55 34.71
C GLY A 40 -39.48 -29.92 33.39
N ASN A 41 -39.05 -28.69 33.07
CA ASN A 41 -39.38 -28.07 31.79
C ASN A 41 -38.32 -28.40 30.72
N PRO A 42 -38.72 -28.72 29.49
CA PRO A 42 -37.77 -28.93 28.39
C PRO A 42 -36.95 -27.66 28.13
N VAL A 43 -35.63 -27.82 28.07
CA VAL A 43 -34.70 -26.71 27.84
C VAL A 43 -34.50 -26.50 26.33
N VAL A 44 -34.46 -25.25 25.89
CA VAL A 44 -34.32 -24.89 24.46
C VAL A 44 -32.90 -25.05 23.92
N ASP A 45 -31.90 -25.16 24.78
CA ASP A 45 -30.48 -25.20 24.46
C ASP A 45 -30.12 -26.22 23.33
N PRO A 46 -30.59 -27.49 23.33
CA PRO A 46 -30.28 -28.44 22.25
C PRO A 46 -30.78 -27.98 20.87
N LYS A 47 -31.93 -27.27 20.85
CA LYS A 47 -32.48 -26.70 19.62
C LYS A 47 -31.64 -25.51 19.15
N LEU A 48 -31.26 -24.60 20.05
CA LEU A 48 -30.38 -23.48 19.74
C LEU A 48 -29.03 -23.96 19.19
N PHE A 49 -28.46 -25.00 19.81
CA PHE A 49 -27.22 -25.61 19.38
C PHE A 49 -27.34 -26.24 17.98
N LYS A 50 -28.47 -26.89 17.70
CA LYS A 50 -28.69 -27.57 16.41
C LYS A 50 -29.00 -26.59 15.28
N ASP A 51 -29.90 -25.65 15.52
CA ASP A 51 -30.53 -24.86 14.46
C ASP A 51 -29.96 -23.43 14.37
N ASP A 52 -29.64 -22.79 15.49
CA ASP A 52 -29.32 -21.36 15.54
C ASP A 52 -27.82 -21.06 15.51
N MET A 53 -27.00 -21.85 16.20
CA MET A 53 -25.54 -21.72 16.15
C MET A 53 -25.02 -22.01 14.73
N LYS A 54 -24.23 -21.10 14.16
CA LYS A 54 -23.73 -21.22 12.78
C LYS A 54 -22.24 -21.51 12.74
N ILE A 55 -21.79 -21.97 11.58
CA ILE A 55 -20.36 -22.01 11.24
C ILE A 55 -19.78 -20.59 11.42
N ASP A 56 -18.54 -20.53 11.90
CA ASP A 56 -17.82 -19.32 12.30
C ASP A 56 -18.26 -18.62 13.59
N ASP A 57 -19.36 -19.05 14.25
CA ASP A 57 -19.70 -18.52 15.57
C ASP A 57 -18.61 -18.84 16.60
N VAL A 58 -18.40 -17.90 17.54
CA VAL A 58 -17.38 -17.99 18.58
C VAL A 58 -18.04 -18.40 19.89
N VAL A 59 -17.49 -19.42 20.54
CA VAL A 59 -18.07 -20.01 21.75
C VAL A 59 -17.03 -20.01 22.87
N MET A 60 -17.36 -19.41 24.02
CA MET A 60 -16.58 -19.58 25.24
C MET A 60 -17.05 -20.85 25.97
N VAL A 61 -16.16 -21.81 26.08
CA VAL A 61 -16.32 -22.99 26.94
C VAL A 61 -15.98 -22.58 28.37
N ARG A 62 -16.86 -22.92 29.32
CA ARG A 62 -16.70 -22.60 30.73
C ARG A 62 -17.02 -23.78 31.64
N ASP A 63 -16.51 -23.69 32.86
CA ASP A 63 -16.92 -24.50 34.00
C ASP A 63 -17.41 -23.59 35.14
N GLY A 64 -18.72 -23.60 35.39
CA GLY A 64 -19.36 -22.68 36.32
C GLY A 64 -19.15 -21.24 35.86
N SER A 65 -18.57 -20.43 36.74
CA SER A 65 -18.18 -19.04 36.45
C SER A 65 -16.78 -18.90 35.84
N THR A 66 -16.04 -19.99 35.66
CA THR A 66 -14.65 -19.99 35.22
C THR A 66 -14.56 -20.29 33.72
N PRO A 67 -14.00 -19.38 32.90
CA PRO A 67 -13.69 -19.69 31.51
C PRO A 67 -12.63 -20.78 31.39
N VAL A 68 -12.71 -21.58 30.32
CA VAL A 68 -11.78 -22.68 30.05
C VAL A 68 -11.09 -22.50 28.71
N ALA A 69 -11.86 -22.25 27.65
CA ALA A 69 -11.34 -22.08 26.30
C ALA A 69 -12.27 -21.21 25.46
N LEU A 70 -11.69 -20.62 24.43
CA LEU A 70 -12.42 -19.96 23.36
C LEU A 70 -12.28 -20.79 22.09
N VAL A 71 -13.40 -21.08 21.43
CA VAL A 71 -13.44 -21.96 20.27
C VAL A 71 -14.31 -21.36 19.16
N LYS A 72 -14.06 -21.78 17.92
CA LYS A 72 -14.81 -21.35 16.74
C LYS A 72 -15.49 -22.54 16.09
N VAL A 73 -16.76 -22.42 15.73
CA VAL A 73 -17.52 -23.51 15.11
C VAL A 73 -17.05 -23.75 13.67
N LYS A 74 -16.72 -25.00 13.33
CA LYS A 74 -16.22 -25.41 12.00
C LYS A 74 -17.21 -26.25 11.20
N GLY A 75 -18.27 -26.78 11.84
CA GLY A 75 -19.22 -27.65 11.18
C GLY A 75 -20.62 -27.57 11.77
N ASP A 76 -21.56 -28.14 11.02
CA ASP A 76 -22.95 -28.30 11.44
C ASP A 76 -23.07 -29.27 12.62
N ALA A 77 -24.19 -29.17 13.33
CA ALA A 77 -24.49 -30.09 14.42
C ALA A 77 -24.74 -31.51 13.88
N TYR A 78 -24.16 -32.50 14.54
CA TYR A 78 -24.34 -33.91 14.21
C TYR A 78 -24.51 -34.75 15.48
N ILE A 79 -25.03 -35.96 15.31
CA ILE A 79 -25.19 -36.93 16.40
C ILE A 79 -24.02 -37.92 16.35
N GLU A 80 -23.30 -38.01 17.46
CA GLU A 80 -22.30 -39.05 17.70
C GLU A 80 -22.95 -40.25 18.38
N HIS A 81 -22.75 -41.42 17.81
CA HIS A 81 -23.30 -42.66 18.32
C HIS A 81 -22.32 -43.41 19.24
N ASN A 82 -21.02 -43.08 19.16
CA ASN A 82 -19.97 -43.69 19.96
C ASN A 82 -19.36 -42.69 20.95
N THR A 83 -20.03 -42.51 22.09
CA THR A 83 -19.60 -41.64 23.20
C THR A 83 -19.00 -42.48 24.33
N ASP A 84 -17.98 -41.95 25.00
CA ASP A 84 -17.47 -42.47 26.26
C ASP A 84 -18.19 -41.76 27.41
N ASP A 85 -18.96 -42.50 28.20
CA ASP A 85 -19.78 -41.93 29.29
C ASP A 85 -18.93 -41.27 30.40
N GLU A 86 -17.64 -41.60 30.53
CA GLU A 86 -16.73 -40.99 31.50
C GLU A 86 -15.92 -39.83 30.93
N PHE A 87 -15.80 -39.72 29.60
CA PHE A 87 -14.92 -38.74 28.95
C PHE A 87 -15.65 -37.78 27.99
N ASP A 88 -16.53 -38.25 27.11
CA ASP A 88 -17.22 -37.43 26.09
C ASP A 88 -18.70 -37.84 25.90
N TRP A 89 -19.45 -37.91 27.01
CA TRP A 89 -20.84 -38.39 27.15
C TRP A 89 -21.93 -37.66 26.33
N PHE A 90 -21.61 -36.54 25.68
CA PHE A 90 -22.57 -35.76 24.90
C PHE A 90 -22.65 -36.25 23.44
N LYS A 91 -23.87 -36.58 23.01
CA LYS A 91 -24.14 -37.10 21.65
C LYS A 91 -24.28 -35.99 20.61
N LEU A 92 -24.93 -34.87 20.94
CA LEU A 92 -25.09 -33.76 20.00
C LEU A 92 -23.80 -32.94 19.98
N ARG A 93 -23.10 -32.93 18.85
CA ARG A 93 -21.75 -32.37 18.70
C ARG A 93 -21.65 -31.37 17.56
N ARG A 94 -20.67 -30.47 17.67
CA ARG A 94 -20.16 -29.63 16.58
C ARG A 94 -18.64 -29.70 16.56
N GLN A 95 -18.09 -29.79 15.36
CA GLN A 95 -16.65 -29.65 15.13
C GLN A 95 -16.21 -28.22 15.40
N ILE A 96 -15.04 -28.05 16.03
CA ILE A 96 -14.51 -26.74 16.41
C ILE A 96 -13.03 -26.56 16.05
N GLU A 97 -12.61 -25.31 15.94
CA GLU A 97 -11.22 -24.86 15.99
C GLU A 97 -10.98 -24.21 17.35
N ILE A 98 -9.95 -24.64 18.08
CA ILE A 98 -9.58 -24.03 19.35
C ILE A 98 -8.85 -22.71 19.04
N LEU A 99 -9.40 -21.59 19.51
CA LEU A 99 -8.78 -20.27 19.37
C LEU A 99 -7.78 -19.98 20.50
N GLY A 100 -8.01 -20.57 21.68
CA GLY A 100 -7.04 -20.57 22.78
C GLY A 100 -7.65 -20.95 24.12
N PHE A 101 -6.79 -21.24 25.09
CA PHE A 101 -7.18 -21.58 26.46
C PHE A 101 -7.21 -20.35 27.36
N TYR A 102 -7.93 -20.43 28.48
CA TYR A 102 -7.93 -19.40 29.50
C TYR A 102 -6.64 -19.49 30.31
N GLU A 103 -5.73 -18.54 30.11
CA GLU A 103 -4.42 -18.44 30.75
C GLU A 103 -4.24 -17.05 31.39
N GLU A 104 -3.02 -16.65 31.74
CA GLU A 104 -2.75 -15.44 32.54
C GLU A 104 -3.18 -14.12 31.88
N ASP A 105 -2.93 -13.94 30.58
CA ASP A 105 -3.34 -12.72 29.86
C ASP A 105 -4.87 -12.59 29.80
N GLU A 106 -5.56 -13.70 29.58
CA GLU A 106 -7.01 -13.74 29.53
C GLU A 106 -7.62 -13.51 30.91
N LYS A 107 -6.94 -13.95 31.97
CA LYS A 107 -7.33 -13.66 33.35
C LYS A 107 -7.20 -12.17 33.66
N ASN A 108 -6.08 -11.54 33.28
CA ASN A 108 -5.91 -10.10 33.43
C ASN A 108 -6.99 -9.32 32.67
N LEU A 109 -7.32 -9.74 31.45
CA LEU A 109 -8.41 -9.16 30.67
C LEU A 109 -9.77 -9.32 31.36
N LEU A 110 -10.06 -10.51 31.90
CA LEU A 110 -11.31 -10.75 32.63
C LEU A 110 -11.42 -9.85 33.86
N ASP A 111 -10.36 -9.74 34.66
CA ASP A 111 -10.34 -8.94 35.89
C ASP A 111 -10.59 -7.45 35.59
N GLN A 112 -9.99 -6.92 34.50
CA GLN A 112 -10.23 -5.55 34.04
C GLN A 112 -11.69 -5.32 33.65
N ILE A 113 -12.28 -6.23 32.85
CA ILE A 113 -13.67 -6.11 32.37
C ILE A 113 -14.65 -6.24 33.53
N LEU A 114 -14.45 -7.22 34.43
CA LEU A 114 -15.30 -7.39 35.60
C LEU A 114 -15.28 -6.15 36.49
N THR A 115 -14.10 -5.55 36.71
CA THR A 115 -13.94 -4.30 37.47
C THR A 115 -14.71 -3.16 36.82
N ALA A 116 -14.59 -2.98 35.50
CA ALA A 116 -15.29 -1.92 34.76
C ALA A 116 -16.83 -2.03 34.84
N TYR A 117 -17.36 -3.25 34.98
CA TYR A 117 -18.79 -3.51 35.11
C TYR A 117 -19.26 -3.69 36.57
N GLY A 118 -18.38 -3.52 37.56
CA GLY A 118 -18.68 -3.71 38.98
C GLY A 118 -19.13 -5.14 39.31
N LYS A 119 -18.55 -6.14 38.65
CA LYS A 119 -18.83 -7.57 38.86
C LYS A 119 -17.63 -8.28 39.47
N SER A 120 -17.88 -9.39 40.17
CA SER A 120 -16.82 -10.24 40.76
C SER A 120 -16.59 -11.54 39.98
N HIS A 121 -17.50 -11.90 39.08
CA HIS A 121 -17.45 -13.11 38.27
C HIS A 121 -18.34 -12.96 37.03
N ILE A 122 -18.15 -13.87 36.07
CA ILE A 122 -18.94 -13.98 34.85
C ILE A 122 -20.40 -14.32 35.17
N GLN A 123 -21.34 -13.66 34.49
CA GLN A 123 -22.78 -13.82 34.64
C GLN A 123 -23.34 -14.55 33.41
N ALA A 124 -23.16 -15.87 33.39
CA ALA A 124 -23.53 -16.74 32.26
C ALA A 124 -24.66 -17.71 32.66
N PRO A 125 -25.94 -17.29 32.64
CA PRO A 125 -27.06 -18.16 33.00
C PRO A 125 -27.30 -19.22 31.91
N GLY A 126 -27.81 -20.39 32.32
CA GLY A 126 -28.14 -21.49 31.40
C GLY A 126 -26.93 -22.35 31.03
N THR A 127 -27.12 -23.37 30.18
CA THR A 127 -26.04 -24.23 29.72
C THR A 127 -25.47 -23.72 28.39
N LEU A 128 -26.33 -23.24 27.49
CA LEU A 128 -25.98 -22.57 26.24
C LEU A 128 -26.78 -21.28 26.07
N THR A 129 -26.10 -20.18 25.79
CA THR A 129 -26.76 -18.89 25.57
C THR A 129 -26.11 -18.15 24.42
N ASN A 130 -26.92 -17.57 23.54
CA ASN A 130 -26.47 -16.58 22.56
C ASN A 130 -26.24 -15.25 23.29
N CYS A 131 -25.00 -14.75 23.23
CA CYS A 131 -24.58 -13.54 23.89
C CYS A 131 -25.07 -12.29 23.13
N SER A 132 -26.37 -12.02 23.18
CA SER A 132 -26.98 -10.80 22.65
C SER A 132 -27.11 -9.73 23.75
N GLY A 133 -26.38 -8.62 23.64
CA GLY A 133 -26.51 -7.46 24.54
C GLY A 133 -25.20 -7.02 25.21
N SER A 134 -25.24 -5.90 25.95
CA SER A 134 -24.09 -5.32 26.63
C SER A 134 -24.02 -5.75 28.09
N ASN A 135 -23.18 -6.73 28.39
CA ASN A 135 -22.85 -7.16 29.76
C ASN A 135 -21.39 -7.63 29.83
N ALA A 136 -20.87 -7.78 31.05
CA ALA A 136 -19.46 -8.12 31.29
C ALA A 136 -19.03 -9.45 30.62
N THR A 137 -19.92 -10.44 30.56
CA THR A 137 -19.63 -11.76 29.98
C THR A 137 -19.52 -11.68 28.47
N ASN A 138 -20.53 -11.07 27.83
CA ASN A 138 -20.53 -10.87 26.39
C ASN A 138 -19.31 -10.04 25.96
N ASN A 139 -19.01 -8.97 26.70
CA ASN A 139 -17.84 -8.13 26.44
C ASN A 139 -16.53 -8.93 26.59
N PHE A 140 -16.40 -9.75 27.64
CA PHE A 140 -15.22 -10.60 27.82
C PHE A 140 -15.00 -11.57 26.65
N ILE A 141 -16.04 -12.24 26.14
CA ILE A 141 -15.91 -13.18 25.02
C ILE A 141 -15.44 -12.45 23.76
N VAL A 142 -16.00 -11.27 23.48
CA VAL A 142 -15.61 -10.42 22.34
C VAL A 142 -14.17 -9.95 22.46
N GLU A 143 -13.78 -9.40 23.62
CA GLU A 143 -12.43 -8.89 23.86
C GLU A 143 -11.40 -10.03 23.89
N TRP A 144 -11.76 -11.20 24.40
CA TRP A 144 -10.91 -12.38 24.35
C TRP A 144 -10.68 -12.85 22.91
N TYR A 145 -11.74 -12.87 22.09
CA TYR A 145 -11.61 -13.16 20.66
C TYR A 145 -10.66 -12.19 19.96
N LYS A 146 -10.80 -10.88 20.24
CA LYS A 146 -9.89 -9.85 19.71
C LYS A 146 -8.44 -10.07 20.16
N LEU A 147 -8.23 -10.34 21.46
CA LEU A 147 -6.91 -10.64 22.01
C LEU A 147 -6.25 -11.84 21.32
N ARG A 148 -7.00 -12.92 21.08
CA ARG A 148 -6.49 -14.12 20.40
C ARG A 148 -6.17 -13.87 18.93
N ASN A 149 -7.02 -13.15 18.21
CA ASN A 149 -6.73 -12.73 16.84
C ASN A 149 -5.46 -11.87 16.78
N HIS A 150 -5.30 -10.94 17.73
CA HIS A 150 -4.10 -10.12 17.84
C HIS A 150 -2.85 -10.97 18.09
N LYS A 151 -2.89 -11.93 19.04
CA LYS A 151 -1.76 -12.83 19.30
C LYS A 151 -1.39 -13.66 18.06
N ARG A 152 -2.37 -14.31 17.43
CA ARG A 152 -2.16 -15.09 16.20
C ARG A 152 -1.55 -14.25 15.07
N LEU A 153 -2.00 -13.01 14.93
CA LEU A 153 -1.46 -12.09 13.94
C LEU A 153 0.02 -11.76 14.20
N MET A 154 0.38 -11.59 15.48
CA MET A 154 1.76 -11.31 15.89
C MET A 154 2.68 -12.53 15.80
N GLU A 155 2.14 -13.75 15.95
CA GLU A 155 2.87 -15.00 15.69
C GLU A 155 3.14 -15.20 14.19
N ASN A 156 2.27 -14.67 13.33
CA ASN A 156 2.36 -14.77 11.87
C ASN A 156 3.13 -13.61 11.22
N ILE A 157 4.03 -12.94 11.94
CA ILE A 157 4.87 -11.89 11.34
C ILE A 157 5.85 -12.55 10.35
N ASN A 158 5.79 -12.17 9.08
CA ASN A 158 6.64 -12.73 8.02
C ASN A 158 8.09 -12.18 8.05
N LEU A 159 8.33 -11.12 8.84
CA LEU A 159 9.59 -10.40 8.86
C LEU A 159 10.59 -11.05 9.82
N SER A 160 11.80 -11.35 9.33
CA SER A 160 12.94 -11.70 10.18
C SER A 160 13.28 -10.59 11.20
N GLU A 161 13.86 -10.92 12.35
CA GLU A 161 14.25 -9.93 13.38
C GLU A 161 15.17 -8.82 12.85
N GLU A 162 16.07 -9.15 11.93
CA GLU A 162 16.95 -8.18 11.29
C GLU A 162 16.15 -7.19 10.44
N ARG A 163 15.23 -7.71 9.61
CA ARG A 163 14.36 -6.88 8.77
C ARG A 163 13.45 -5.98 9.61
N GLN A 164 12.93 -6.50 10.71
CA GLN A 164 12.17 -5.72 11.70
C GLN A 164 13.01 -4.54 12.23
N THR A 165 14.26 -4.79 12.61
CA THR A 165 15.21 -3.78 13.07
C THR A 165 15.49 -2.71 12.01
N GLN A 166 15.68 -3.13 10.75
CA GLN A 166 15.88 -2.22 9.62
C GLN A 166 14.68 -1.30 9.39
N ILE A 167 13.46 -1.85 9.38
CA ILE A 167 12.23 -1.09 9.18
C ILE A 167 12.00 -0.12 10.35
N LYS A 168 12.29 -0.54 11.59
CA LYS A 168 12.23 0.32 12.77
C LYS A 168 13.23 1.47 12.72
N ALA A 169 14.45 1.22 12.25
CA ALA A 169 15.44 2.28 12.04
C ALA A 169 14.99 3.31 10.98
N LEU A 170 14.41 2.83 9.87
CA LEU A 170 13.81 3.69 8.84
C LEU A 170 12.68 4.55 9.41
N TRP A 171 11.81 3.96 10.23
CA TRP A 171 10.71 4.66 10.89
C TRP A 171 11.21 5.76 11.84
N ASN A 172 12.15 5.42 12.73
CA ASN A 172 12.70 6.36 13.70
C ASN A 172 13.37 7.56 13.01
N LYS A 173 14.14 7.29 11.94
CA LYS A 173 14.73 8.35 11.14
C LYS A 173 13.65 9.22 10.47
N PHE A 174 12.67 8.60 9.81
CA PHE A 174 11.55 9.31 9.17
C PHE A 174 10.83 10.23 10.16
N LYS A 175 10.50 9.74 11.36
CA LYS A 175 9.87 10.52 12.44
C LYS A 175 10.73 11.68 12.92
N SER A 176 12.06 11.50 12.97
CA SER A 176 13.01 12.53 13.42
C SER A 176 13.23 13.65 12.38
N GLU A 177 13.09 13.34 11.09
CA GLU A 177 13.27 14.30 9.99
C GLU A 177 12.00 15.13 9.74
N THR A 178 10.83 14.68 10.22
CA THR A 178 9.58 15.44 10.16
C THR A 178 9.69 16.73 10.98
N LYS A 179 9.45 17.87 10.33
CA LYS A 179 9.49 19.20 10.96
C LYS A 179 8.35 19.40 11.96
N GLU A 180 8.60 20.15 13.04
CA GLU A 180 7.58 20.47 14.04
C GLU A 180 6.35 21.18 13.46
N GLU A 181 6.53 22.05 12.47
CA GLU A 181 5.42 22.69 11.76
C GLU A 181 4.49 21.68 11.07
N GLU A 182 5.06 20.62 10.49
CA GLU A 182 4.29 19.55 9.84
C GLU A 182 3.57 18.69 10.87
N LYS A 183 4.23 18.39 12.01
CA LYS A 183 3.60 17.65 13.11
C LYS A 183 2.37 18.38 13.64
N LYS A 184 2.50 19.68 13.88
CA LYS A 184 1.40 20.54 14.31
C LYS A 184 0.29 20.61 13.26
N PHE A 185 0.65 20.81 11.99
CA PHE A 185 -0.30 20.82 10.89
C PHE A 185 -1.12 19.52 10.82
N ASN A 186 -0.47 18.36 10.91
CA ASN A 186 -1.16 17.07 10.88
C ASN A 186 -2.19 16.94 12.02
N ASN A 187 -1.80 17.31 13.25
CA ASN A 187 -2.71 17.28 14.40
C ASN A 187 -3.92 18.21 14.21
N ASP A 188 -3.67 19.47 13.83
CA ASP A 188 -4.71 20.48 13.63
C ASP A 188 -5.68 20.06 12.51
N GLU A 189 -5.16 19.50 11.41
CA GLU A 189 -6.00 19.04 10.30
C GLU A 189 -6.84 17.82 10.68
N VAL A 190 -6.27 16.81 11.35
CA VAL A 190 -7.06 15.65 11.80
C VAL A 190 -8.18 16.09 12.76
N GLU A 191 -7.92 17.04 13.65
CA GLU A 191 -8.96 17.58 14.54
C GLU A 191 -10.09 18.30 13.80
N LYS A 192 -9.76 19.11 12.80
CA LYS A 192 -10.77 19.73 11.93
C LYS A 192 -11.60 18.68 11.22
N LEU A 193 -10.98 17.61 10.72
CA LEU A 193 -11.67 16.53 10.02
C LEU A 193 -12.62 15.76 10.96
N ILE A 194 -12.20 15.44 12.18
CA ILE A 194 -13.07 14.78 13.18
C ILE A 194 -14.26 15.67 13.52
N SER A 195 -14.03 16.97 13.74
CA SER A 195 -15.09 17.93 14.04
C SER A 195 -16.09 18.05 12.89
N ALA A 196 -15.61 18.15 11.65
CA ALA A 196 -16.43 18.16 10.45
C ALA A 196 -17.21 16.85 10.25
N TRP A 197 -16.57 15.70 10.51
CA TRP A 197 -17.18 14.39 10.40
C TRP A 197 -18.36 14.24 11.35
N LYS A 198 -18.27 14.79 12.57
CA LYS A 198 -19.36 14.75 13.56
C LYS A 198 -20.68 15.26 13.00
N SER A 199 -20.67 16.36 12.23
CA SER A 199 -21.89 16.90 11.61
C SER A 199 -22.56 15.94 10.64
N TYR A 200 -21.77 15.21 9.84
CA TYR A 200 -22.30 14.18 8.95
C TYR A 200 -22.77 12.94 9.71
N LYS A 201 -21.98 12.49 10.69
CA LYS A 201 -22.29 11.36 11.56
C LYS A 201 -23.64 11.53 12.26
N ASP A 202 -23.87 12.71 12.84
CA ASP A 202 -25.13 13.04 13.52
C ASP A 202 -26.32 12.98 12.55
N LYS A 203 -26.18 13.53 11.33
CA LYS A 203 -27.24 13.44 10.31
C LYS A 203 -27.52 12.01 9.85
N ILE A 204 -26.49 11.18 9.71
CA ILE A 204 -26.63 9.77 9.32
C ILE A 204 -27.36 8.97 10.40
N LEU A 205 -26.94 9.12 11.66
CA LEU A 205 -27.53 8.38 12.79
C LEU A 205 -28.99 8.79 13.05
N ASN A 206 -29.27 10.09 12.94
CA ASN A 206 -30.62 10.65 13.13
C ASN A 206 -31.52 10.49 11.89
N ASP A 207 -31.04 9.86 10.82
CA ASP A 207 -31.76 9.65 9.56
C ASP A 207 -32.20 10.96 8.86
N THR A 208 -31.47 12.05 9.06
CA THR A 208 -31.76 13.38 8.46
C THR A 208 -30.82 13.74 7.30
N LEU A 209 -29.89 12.86 6.94
CA LEU A 209 -29.00 13.08 5.78
C LEU A 209 -29.83 13.11 4.47
N SER A 210 -29.79 14.24 3.77
CA SER A 210 -30.50 14.44 2.50
C SER A 210 -29.65 14.08 1.27
N LEU A 211 -30.27 14.02 0.08
CA LEU A 211 -29.53 13.84 -1.19
C LEU A 211 -28.53 14.98 -1.42
N ASP A 212 -28.91 16.22 -1.10
CA ASP A 212 -28.04 17.40 -1.24
C ASP A 212 -26.85 17.35 -0.26
N ASP A 213 -27.03 16.78 0.93
CA ASP A 213 -25.91 16.55 1.86
C ASP A 213 -24.95 15.47 1.36
N TYR A 214 -25.45 14.52 0.56
CA TYR A 214 -24.68 13.40 0.02
C TYR A 214 -23.89 13.79 -1.23
N THR A 215 -24.57 14.39 -2.21
CA THR A 215 -24.03 14.80 -3.52
C THR A 215 -24.58 16.18 -3.90
N ASN A 216 -23.73 17.22 -4.01
CA ASN A 216 -24.17 18.49 -4.61
C ASN A 216 -23.05 19.41 -5.12
N ILE A 217 -23.44 20.50 -5.79
CA ILE A 217 -22.65 21.38 -6.67
C ILE A 217 -21.61 22.21 -5.90
N LEU A 218 -20.34 22.03 -6.23
CA LEU A 218 -19.29 22.96 -5.81
C LEU A 218 -19.66 24.38 -6.28
N GLY A 219 -19.84 25.32 -5.35
CA GLY A 219 -20.19 26.72 -5.66
C GLY A 219 -21.66 27.13 -5.51
N SER A 220 -22.56 26.22 -5.06
CA SER A 220 -23.93 26.63 -4.70
C SER A 220 -23.98 27.39 -3.38
N SER A 221 -24.79 28.45 -3.31
CA SER A 221 -25.10 29.17 -2.06
C SER A 221 -25.82 28.31 -1.01
N THR A 222 -26.31 27.12 -1.39
CA THR A 222 -26.99 26.16 -0.51
C THR A 222 -26.06 25.13 0.14
N ALA A 223 -24.78 25.08 -0.23
CA ALA A 223 -23.80 24.16 0.35
C ALA A 223 -23.41 24.59 1.77
N THR A 224 -23.98 23.94 2.77
CA THR A 224 -23.82 24.31 4.20
C THR A 224 -23.00 23.30 4.99
N MET A 225 -22.73 22.11 4.43
CA MET A 225 -21.99 21.07 5.13
C MET A 225 -20.47 21.28 5.00
N PRO A 226 -19.66 20.81 5.96
CA PRO A 226 -18.20 20.84 5.87
C PRO A 226 -17.70 20.13 4.60
N GLY A 227 -16.83 20.77 3.83
CA GLY A 227 -16.42 20.24 2.52
C GLY A 227 -17.53 20.29 1.45
N GLY A 228 -18.61 21.05 1.68
CA GLY A 228 -19.75 21.22 0.79
C GLY A 228 -20.80 20.10 0.90
N TYR A 229 -20.36 18.86 0.72
CA TYR A 229 -21.21 17.65 0.74
C TYR A 229 -20.36 16.40 1.03
N LEU A 230 -21.00 15.32 1.46
CA LEU A 230 -20.33 14.14 2.02
C LEU A 230 -19.32 13.51 1.05
N CYS A 231 -19.70 13.30 -0.22
CA CYS A 231 -18.80 12.67 -1.18
C CYS A 231 -17.51 13.48 -1.40
N ASN A 232 -17.60 14.82 -1.47
CA ASN A 232 -16.42 15.69 -1.58
C ASN A 232 -15.64 15.80 -0.27
N PHE A 233 -16.33 15.81 0.87
CA PHE A 233 -15.67 15.75 2.18
C PHE A 233 -14.80 14.49 2.30
N LEU A 234 -15.39 13.32 2.02
CA LEU A 234 -14.68 12.05 2.05
C LEU A 234 -13.56 11.99 1.01
N GLU A 235 -13.75 12.49 -0.21
CA GLU A 235 -12.72 12.36 -1.24
C GLU A 235 -11.64 13.44 -1.12
N ARG A 236 -12.01 14.72 -1.23
CA ARG A 236 -11.08 15.84 -1.30
C ARG A 236 -10.64 16.37 0.05
N THR A 237 -11.58 16.60 0.95
CA THR A 237 -11.28 17.28 2.22
C THR A 237 -10.42 16.40 3.11
N THR A 238 -10.81 15.14 3.30
CA THR A 238 -10.03 14.24 4.18
C THR A 238 -8.68 13.80 3.58
N ARG A 239 -8.48 13.91 2.25
CA ARG A 239 -7.22 13.50 1.59
C ARG A 239 -5.98 14.17 2.17
N ILE A 240 -6.12 15.41 2.65
CA ILE A 240 -5.02 16.24 3.19
C ILE A 240 -4.25 15.52 4.31
N ALA A 241 -4.97 14.84 5.21
CA ALA A 241 -4.37 14.10 6.32
C ALA A 241 -4.55 12.58 6.22
N LEU A 242 -5.68 12.12 5.65
CA LEU A 242 -6.10 10.72 5.66
C LEU A 242 -5.96 10.04 4.29
N GLY A 243 -5.13 10.59 3.40
CA GLY A 243 -4.75 9.96 2.12
C GLY A 243 -5.86 9.95 1.06
N SER A 244 -5.45 9.73 -0.20
CA SER A 244 -6.38 9.66 -1.34
C SER A 244 -6.97 8.25 -1.47
N SER A 245 -8.30 8.16 -1.53
CA SER A 245 -8.98 6.90 -1.81
C SER A 245 -9.04 6.59 -3.31
N LYS A 246 -8.79 7.56 -4.20
CA LYS A 246 -8.84 7.39 -5.67
C LYS A 246 -10.05 6.57 -6.15
N PRO A 247 -11.29 7.05 -5.96
CA PRO A 247 -12.47 6.35 -6.46
C PRO A 247 -12.54 6.28 -7.99
N GLY A 248 -11.61 6.90 -8.72
CA GLY A 248 -11.66 7.03 -10.17
C GLY A 248 -12.51 8.23 -10.55
N THR A 249 -13.78 8.00 -10.90
CA THR A 249 -14.68 9.08 -11.32
C THR A 249 -15.76 9.36 -10.28
N ALA A 250 -16.31 10.57 -10.29
CA ALA A 250 -17.45 10.93 -9.46
C ALA A 250 -18.71 10.06 -9.71
N PHE A 251 -18.77 9.34 -10.83
CA PHE A 251 -19.85 8.40 -11.11
C PHE A 251 -19.81 7.17 -10.18
N ASN A 252 -18.65 6.86 -9.60
CA ASN A 252 -18.49 5.73 -8.68
C ASN A 252 -19.09 5.98 -7.29
N PHE A 253 -19.61 7.18 -7.01
CA PHE A 253 -20.39 7.48 -5.80
C PHE A 253 -21.87 7.10 -5.94
N GLU A 254 -22.21 6.27 -6.93
CA GLU A 254 -23.56 5.75 -7.22
C GLU A 254 -24.59 6.78 -7.72
N VAL A 255 -24.68 7.94 -7.08
CA VAL A 255 -25.54 9.07 -7.48
C VAL A 255 -24.70 10.33 -7.53
N LYS A 256 -24.74 11.02 -8.67
CA LYS A 256 -23.99 12.27 -8.90
C LYS A 256 -24.89 13.27 -9.61
N LEU A 257 -24.85 14.54 -9.20
CA LEU A 257 -25.49 15.61 -9.96
C LEU A 257 -24.68 15.91 -11.24
N ASN A 258 -25.38 16.13 -12.35
CA ASN A 258 -24.76 16.50 -13.62
C ASN A 258 -24.42 17.99 -13.69
N ASP A 259 -23.57 18.32 -14.66
CA ASP A 259 -23.06 19.69 -14.86
C ASP A 259 -24.18 20.67 -15.30
N ASP A 260 -25.36 20.16 -15.68
CA ASP A 260 -26.57 20.95 -15.96
C ASP A 260 -27.30 21.42 -14.69
N ASN A 261 -26.81 21.04 -13.50
CA ASN A 261 -27.34 21.39 -12.19
C ASN A 261 -28.82 21.02 -11.96
N SER A 262 -29.38 20.12 -12.76
CA SER A 262 -30.80 19.77 -12.73
C SER A 262 -31.08 18.27 -12.83
N THR A 263 -30.22 17.51 -13.50
CA THR A 263 -30.35 16.07 -13.67
C THR A 263 -29.26 15.31 -12.92
N TYR A 264 -29.50 14.02 -12.68
CA TYR A 264 -28.61 13.16 -11.91
C TYR A 264 -28.18 11.95 -12.73
N HIS A 265 -26.92 11.55 -12.58
CA HIS A 265 -26.43 10.26 -12.99
C HIS A 265 -26.66 9.22 -11.89
N ILE A 266 -27.28 8.09 -12.23
CA ILE A 266 -27.45 6.93 -11.34
C ILE A 266 -26.73 5.72 -11.94
N LYS A 267 -25.65 5.28 -11.32
CA LYS A 267 -24.73 4.30 -11.89
C LYS A 267 -25.36 2.93 -12.15
N SER A 268 -26.04 2.36 -11.15
CA SER A 268 -26.63 1.01 -11.25
C SER A 268 -27.72 0.87 -12.32
N THR A 269 -28.39 1.97 -12.67
CA THR A 269 -29.42 1.99 -13.72
C THR A 269 -28.89 2.47 -15.06
N SER A 270 -27.61 2.88 -15.13
CA SER A 270 -26.99 3.52 -16.29
C SER A 270 -27.82 4.68 -16.86
N LYS A 271 -28.62 5.35 -16.02
CA LYS A 271 -29.43 6.51 -16.42
C LYS A 271 -28.57 7.77 -16.27
N PRO A 272 -28.15 8.42 -17.38
CA PRO A 272 -27.28 9.59 -17.29
C PRO A 272 -28.03 10.83 -16.84
N ASN A 273 -29.31 10.99 -17.20
CA ASN A 273 -30.12 12.20 -16.95
C ASN A 273 -31.39 11.86 -16.16
N ALA A 274 -31.25 11.24 -14.99
CA ALA A 274 -32.37 10.91 -14.11
C ALA A 274 -32.95 12.17 -13.45
N SER A 275 -34.24 12.13 -13.12
CA SER A 275 -34.88 13.20 -12.36
C SER A 275 -34.38 13.25 -10.92
N ARG A 276 -34.54 14.40 -10.25
CA ARG A 276 -34.27 14.50 -8.80
C ARG A 276 -35.05 13.46 -7.99
N GLN A 277 -36.31 13.21 -8.35
CA GLN A 277 -37.15 12.23 -7.67
C GLN A 277 -36.60 10.82 -7.79
N ASP A 278 -36.14 10.41 -8.98
CA ASP A 278 -35.49 9.11 -9.19
C ASP A 278 -34.21 8.98 -8.34
N ALA A 279 -33.41 10.05 -8.28
CA ALA A 279 -32.17 10.09 -7.51
C ALA A 279 -32.44 10.00 -6.00
N GLU A 280 -33.45 10.70 -5.48
CA GLU A 280 -33.87 10.63 -4.08
C GLU A 280 -34.38 9.23 -3.71
N ILE A 281 -35.19 8.61 -4.57
CA ILE A 281 -35.65 7.23 -4.36
C ILE A 281 -34.45 6.28 -4.29
N TYR A 282 -33.51 6.39 -5.23
CA TYR A 282 -32.35 5.53 -5.25
C TYR A 282 -31.46 5.72 -4.01
N PHE A 283 -31.18 6.98 -3.64
CA PHE A 283 -30.38 7.32 -2.47
C PHE A 283 -30.99 6.75 -1.18
N ASN A 284 -32.28 6.95 -0.95
CA ASN A 284 -32.96 6.46 0.25
C ASN A 284 -32.96 4.93 0.32
N ASN A 285 -33.20 4.25 -0.81
CA ASN A 285 -33.32 2.79 -0.84
C ASN A 285 -31.97 2.06 -0.78
N ASN A 286 -30.89 2.63 -1.34
CA ASN A 286 -29.64 1.90 -1.56
C ASN A 286 -28.43 2.46 -0.80
N ILE A 287 -28.44 3.76 -0.46
CA ILE A 287 -27.25 4.45 0.09
C ILE A 287 -27.47 4.83 1.55
N LYS A 288 -28.58 5.52 1.86
CA LYS A 288 -28.84 6.07 3.20
C LYS A 288 -28.80 5.00 4.29
N GLY A 289 -29.49 3.87 4.05
CA GLY A 289 -29.49 2.72 4.96
C GLY A 289 -28.11 2.08 5.13
N LEU A 290 -27.34 1.97 4.04
CA LEU A 290 -25.97 1.44 4.08
C LEU A 290 -25.06 2.33 4.93
N LEU A 291 -25.06 3.64 4.69
CA LEU A 291 -24.27 4.60 5.49
C LEU A 291 -24.63 4.50 6.97
N LYS A 292 -25.92 4.46 7.30
CA LYS A 292 -26.39 4.30 8.68
C LYS A 292 -25.92 2.99 9.30
N SER A 293 -25.98 1.89 8.56
CA SER A 293 -25.52 0.59 9.04
C SER A 293 -24.02 0.63 9.40
N ILE A 294 -23.17 1.19 8.54
CA ILE A 294 -21.72 1.29 8.75
C ILE A 294 -21.40 2.19 9.96
N VAL A 295 -22.00 3.38 10.01
CA VAL A 295 -21.73 4.37 11.06
C VAL A 295 -22.25 3.92 12.43
N SER A 296 -23.32 3.13 12.46
CA SER A 296 -23.89 2.59 13.71
C SER A 296 -23.03 1.55 14.41
N LYS A 297 -22.10 0.90 13.69
CA LYS A 297 -21.19 -0.08 14.28
C LYS A 297 -20.04 0.62 14.98
N THR A 298 -19.61 0.07 16.13
CA THR A 298 -18.39 0.52 16.82
C THR A 298 -17.19 -0.32 16.40
N ASP A 299 -17.38 -1.64 16.27
CA ASP A 299 -16.31 -2.58 15.92
C ASP A 299 -15.76 -2.35 14.50
N PRO A 300 -14.43 -2.15 14.35
CA PRO A 300 -13.78 -1.98 13.04
C PRO A 300 -14.03 -3.15 12.07
N LEU A 301 -14.04 -4.40 12.56
CA LEU A 301 -14.21 -5.58 11.70
C LEU A 301 -15.65 -5.69 11.17
N GLU A 302 -16.66 -5.37 11.98
CA GLU A 302 -18.04 -5.27 11.49
C GLU A 302 -18.19 -4.18 10.40
N LYS A 303 -17.55 -3.02 10.57
CA LYS A 303 -17.55 -1.97 9.53
C LYS A 303 -16.93 -2.47 8.23
N ILE A 304 -15.76 -3.12 8.31
CA ILE A 304 -15.08 -3.73 7.15
C ILE A 304 -16.03 -4.71 6.45
N HIS A 305 -16.65 -5.62 7.19
CA HIS A 305 -17.54 -6.63 6.63
C HIS A 305 -18.73 -6.01 5.88
N LEU A 306 -19.34 -4.96 6.43
CA LEU A 306 -20.44 -4.24 5.76
C LEU A 306 -19.96 -3.55 4.47
N ILE A 307 -18.77 -2.95 4.49
CA ILE A 307 -18.21 -2.24 3.33
C ILE A 307 -17.83 -3.23 2.22
N GLU A 308 -17.12 -4.30 2.56
CA GLU A 308 -16.64 -5.30 1.59
C GLU A 308 -17.79 -6.05 0.92
N ASN A 309 -18.88 -6.34 1.65
CA ASN A 309 -20.05 -7.03 1.11
C ASN A 309 -21.10 -6.09 0.51
N SER A 310 -20.88 -4.77 0.53
CA SER A 310 -21.78 -3.83 -0.12
C SER A 310 -21.67 -3.89 -1.65
N ASN A 311 -22.76 -3.51 -2.33
CA ASN A 311 -22.77 -3.30 -3.79
C ASN A 311 -22.32 -1.90 -4.21
N TYR A 312 -21.78 -1.11 -3.27
CA TYR A 312 -21.33 0.25 -3.54
C TYR A 312 -20.01 0.23 -4.31
N SER A 313 -19.93 0.95 -5.42
CA SER A 313 -18.78 0.87 -6.33
C SER A 313 -17.47 1.38 -5.72
N ALA A 314 -17.49 2.55 -5.09
CA ALA A 314 -16.31 3.14 -4.46
C ALA A 314 -16.19 2.73 -2.98
N LYS A 315 -16.00 1.42 -2.71
CA LYS A 315 -15.88 0.89 -1.34
C LYS A 315 -14.79 1.57 -0.51
N GLN A 316 -13.70 1.97 -1.16
CA GLN A 316 -12.60 2.73 -0.56
C GLN A 316 -12.98 4.13 -0.07
N VAL A 317 -14.04 4.73 -0.61
CA VAL A 317 -14.63 5.96 -0.05
C VAL A 317 -15.44 5.62 1.20
N LEU A 318 -16.24 4.54 1.20
CA LEU A 318 -16.93 4.09 2.40
C LEU A 318 -15.95 3.74 3.52
N MET A 319 -14.76 3.23 3.18
CA MET A 319 -13.70 2.96 4.13
C MET A 319 -13.29 4.21 4.92
N LYS A 320 -13.35 5.40 4.33
CA LYS A 320 -13.06 6.65 5.05
C LYS A 320 -14.03 6.93 6.19
N LEU A 321 -15.26 6.44 6.12
CA LEU A 321 -16.21 6.50 7.24
C LEU A 321 -15.68 5.68 8.42
N ALA A 322 -15.16 4.48 8.15
CA ALA A 322 -14.58 3.62 9.18
C ALA A 322 -13.28 4.20 9.77
N VAL A 323 -12.44 4.80 8.92
CA VAL A 323 -11.21 5.48 9.34
C VAL A 323 -11.52 6.68 10.25
N LEU A 324 -12.49 7.52 9.88
CA LEU A 324 -12.87 8.69 10.67
C LEU A 324 -13.46 8.33 12.04
N ASP A 325 -14.08 7.15 12.17
CA ASP A 325 -14.58 6.62 13.44
C ASP A 325 -13.47 5.95 14.28
N ASN A 326 -12.46 5.38 13.64
CA ASN A 326 -11.43 4.53 14.27
C ASN A 326 -10.04 4.82 13.67
N LEU A 327 -9.46 5.98 13.97
CA LEU A 327 -8.24 6.47 13.33
C LEU A 327 -7.03 5.54 13.54
N SER A 328 -6.89 4.94 14.73
CA SER A 328 -5.75 4.08 15.07
C SER A 328 -5.87 2.66 14.51
N ASP A 329 -7.03 2.25 14.00
CA ASP A 329 -7.29 0.88 13.54
C ASP A 329 -6.94 0.65 12.06
N PHE A 330 -6.64 1.72 11.31
CA PHE A 330 -6.49 1.64 9.87
C PHE A 330 -5.32 2.46 9.37
N LEU A 331 -4.67 1.96 8.32
CA LEU A 331 -3.74 2.77 7.53
C LEU A 331 -4.53 3.66 6.58
N TYR A 332 -4.04 4.88 6.37
CA TYR A 332 -4.61 5.86 5.44
C TYR A 332 -4.16 5.59 3.99
N ILE A 333 -4.14 4.31 3.62
CA ILE A 333 -3.74 3.77 2.32
C ILE A 333 -4.91 2.96 1.77
N TYR A 334 -5.34 3.27 0.55
CA TYR A 334 -6.52 2.66 -0.06
C TYR A 334 -6.21 1.96 -1.40
N SER A 335 -4.95 2.00 -1.84
CA SER A 335 -4.52 1.27 -3.04
C SER A 335 -4.46 -0.22 -2.73
N THR A 336 -5.22 -1.02 -3.48
CA THR A 336 -5.21 -2.48 -3.36
C THR A 336 -3.80 -3.04 -3.54
N GLN A 337 -3.08 -2.59 -4.57
CA GLN A 337 -1.71 -3.04 -4.83
C GLN A 337 -0.79 -2.80 -3.61
N TRP A 338 -0.79 -1.59 -3.07
CA TRP A 338 0.12 -1.23 -1.98
C TRP A 338 -0.23 -1.92 -0.67
N LEU A 339 -1.53 -2.13 -0.41
CA LEU A 339 -1.98 -2.90 0.74
C LEU A 339 -1.62 -4.38 0.62
N GLU A 340 -1.69 -4.97 -0.58
CA GLU A 340 -1.25 -6.35 -0.81
C GLU A 340 0.26 -6.51 -0.64
N GLU A 341 1.05 -5.58 -1.18
CA GLU A 341 2.52 -5.60 -1.01
C GLU A 341 2.91 -5.45 0.46
N LEU A 342 2.29 -4.53 1.21
CA LEU A 342 2.51 -4.39 2.64
C LEU A 342 2.07 -5.64 3.42
N TYR A 343 0.91 -6.21 3.06
CA TYR A 343 0.40 -7.40 3.72
C TYR A 343 1.35 -8.59 3.56
N ASN A 344 1.77 -8.88 2.33
CA ASN A 344 2.69 -9.98 2.02
C ASN A 344 4.08 -9.76 2.66
N GLU A 345 4.50 -8.51 2.83
CA GLU A 345 5.75 -8.17 3.51
C GLU A 345 5.67 -8.39 5.03
N PHE A 346 4.58 -7.99 5.67
CA PHE A 346 4.48 -7.97 7.13
C PHE A 346 3.90 -9.26 7.72
N ILE A 347 3.04 -9.97 6.98
CA ILE A 347 2.17 -11.01 7.53
C ILE A 347 2.19 -12.26 6.65
N ASP A 348 2.47 -13.41 7.26
CA ASP A 348 2.40 -14.73 6.62
C ASP A 348 1.07 -15.41 6.98
N SER A 349 -0.02 -14.94 6.36
CA SER A 349 -1.34 -15.57 6.53
C SER A 349 -2.25 -15.28 5.35
N GLU A 350 -3.34 -16.05 5.22
CA GLU A 350 -4.38 -15.76 4.25
C GLU A 350 -5.48 -14.91 4.91
N ALA A 351 -5.58 -13.64 4.53
CA ALA A 351 -6.73 -12.80 4.83
C ALA A 351 -7.60 -12.57 3.60
N GLU A 352 -8.89 -12.85 3.76
CA GLU A 352 -9.92 -12.44 2.81
C GLU A 352 -10.25 -10.97 3.01
N GLY A 353 -10.25 -10.20 1.92
CA GLY A 353 -10.64 -8.79 1.89
C GLY A 353 -9.49 -7.79 2.01
N ILE A 354 -9.49 -6.76 1.17
CA ILE A 354 -8.42 -5.77 1.12
C ILE A 354 -8.42 -4.82 2.32
N PHE A 355 -9.59 -4.51 2.88
CA PHE A 355 -9.68 -3.63 4.04
C PHE A 355 -9.39 -4.39 5.33
N ARG A 356 -9.66 -5.70 5.35
CA ARG A 356 -9.17 -6.57 6.42
C ARG A 356 -7.64 -6.63 6.46
N LYS A 357 -7.00 -6.75 5.29
CA LYS A 357 -5.53 -6.66 5.17
C LYS A 357 -5.02 -5.31 5.68
N ASN A 358 -5.66 -4.19 5.33
CA ASN A 358 -5.31 -2.86 5.86
C ASN A 358 -5.31 -2.83 7.40
N HIS A 359 -6.39 -3.28 8.03
CA HIS A 359 -6.51 -3.32 9.48
C HIS A 359 -5.43 -4.17 10.13
N GLN A 360 -5.18 -5.37 9.58
CA GLN A 360 -4.16 -6.28 10.10
C GLN A 360 -2.75 -5.70 9.97
N VAL A 361 -2.39 -5.13 8.82
CA VAL A 361 -1.08 -4.46 8.64
C VAL A 361 -0.95 -3.30 9.62
N CYS A 362 -2.01 -2.51 9.83
CA CYS A 362 -1.99 -1.42 10.80
C CYS A 362 -1.61 -1.92 12.20
N LEU A 363 -2.28 -2.97 12.68
CA LEU A 363 -2.02 -3.56 14.00
C LEU A 363 -0.58 -4.06 14.13
N VAL A 364 -0.08 -4.81 13.14
CA VAL A 364 1.30 -5.33 13.14
C VAL A 364 2.31 -4.20 13.09
N ALA A 365 2.12 -3.22 12.20
CA ALA A 365 3.04 -2.11 12.04
C ALA A 365 3.10 -1.23 13.27
N LYS A 366 1.96 -0.91 13.91
CA LYS A 366 1.94 -0.12 15.15
C LYS A 366 2.77 -0.77 16.25
N LYS A 367 2.61 -2.07 16.45
CA LYS A 367 3.37 -2.81 17.47
C LYS A 367 4.84 -2.91 17.11
N LEU A 368 5.16 -3.22 15.85
CA LEU A 368 6.54 -3.35 15.38
C LEU A 368 7.34 -2.04 15.54
N LEU A 369 6.67 -0.92 15.28
CA LEU A 369 7.26 0.41 15.20
C LEU A 369 7.08 1.25 16.48
N ASP A 370 6.51 0.68 17.55
CA ASP A 370 6.18 1.35 18.81
C ASP A 370 5.40 2.67 18.61
N VAL A 371 4.36 2.61 17.78
CA VAL A 371 3.55 3.80 17.44
C VAL A 371 2.62 4.17 18.59
N ASN A 372 2.63 5.44 19.00
CA ASN A 372 1.64 5.95 19.93
C ASN A 372 0.27 6.10 19.27
N GLU A 373 -0.70 5.28 19.68
CA GLU A 373 -2.04 5.25 19.10
C GLU A 373 -2.88 6.50 19.42
N GLU A 374 -2.51 7.24 20.46
CA GLU A 374 -3.21 8.47 20.87
C GLU A 374 -2.69 9.71 20.12
N ASP A 375 -1.49 9.63 19.53
CA ASP A 375 -0.89 10.72 18.77
C ASP A 375 -1.37 10.68 17.30
N LYS A 376 -2.33 11.56 16.99
CA LYS A 376 -2.92 11.70 15.65
C LYS A 376 -1.87 11.97 14.57
N ASN A 377 -0.86 12.78 14.87
CA ASN A 377 0.23 13.04 13.94
C ASN A 377 1.04 11.76 13.72
N GLU A 378 1.31 10.98 14.76
CA GLU A 378 2.04 9.74 14.61
C GLU A 378 1.29 8.71 13.74
N LEU A 379 -0.04 8.64 13.85
CA LEU A 379 -0.89 7.83 12.96
C LEU A 379 -0.81 8.28 11.48
N VAL A 380 -0.83 9.60 11.24
CA VAL A 380 -0.63 10.16 9.89
C VAL A 380 0.75 9.81 9.36
N LEU A 381 1.79 9.99 10.18
CA LEU A 381 3.17 9.68 9.81
C LEU A 381 3.37 8.18 9.54
N LEU A 382 2.76 7.29 10.32
CA LEU A 382 2.81 5.85 10.09
C LEU A 382 2.30 5.51 8.68
N SER A 383 1.12 6.03 8.32
CA SER A 383 0.54 5.79 7.00
C SER A 383 1.41 6.36 5.86
N ARG A 384 1.95 7.56 6.02
CA ARG A 384 2.88 8.18 5.05
C ARG A 384 4.18 7.38 4.93
N PHE A 385 4.72 6.92 6.06
CA PHE A 385 5.93 6.11 6.12
C PHE A 385 5.75 4.79 5.38
N LEU A 386 4.70 4.04 5.70
CA LEU A 386 4.43 2.74 5.07
C LEU A 386 4.13 2.90 3.56
N TRP A 387 3.43 3.97 3.17
CA TRP A 387 3.26 4.31 1.76
C TRP A 387 4.59 4.59 1.07
N ARG A 388 5.49 5.37 1.68
CA ARG A 388 6.83 5.64 1.11
C ARG A 388 7.70 4.39 1.09
N PHE A 389 7.61 3.55 2.11
CA PHE A 389 8.33 2.29 2.23
C PHE A 389 7.99 1.33 1.10
N VAL A 390 6.70 1.06 0.89
CA VAL A 390 6.27 0.13 -0.17
C VAL A 390 6.59 0.68 -1.56
N ASN A 391 6.36 1.98 -1.80
CA ASN A 391 6.70 2.60 -3.09
C ASN A 391 8.20 2.56 -3.40
N SER A 392 9.05 2.73 -2.39
CA SER A 392 10.51 2.71 -2.60
C SER A 392 11.03 1.30 -2.84
N LYS A 393 10.45 0.29 -2.17
CA LYS A 393 10.78 -1.13 -2.39
C LYS A 393 10.35 -1.60 -3.79
N ALA A 394 9.22 -1.11 -4.29
CA ALA A 394 8.71 -1.47 -5.62
C ALA A 394 9.66 -1.07 -6.77
N ILE A 395 10.61 -0.15 -6.54
CA ILE A 395 11.60 0.28 -7.54
C ILE A 395 12.62 -0.81 -7.84
N ALA A 396 13.09 -1.57 -6.84
CA ALA A 396 13.93 -2.76 -7.03
C ALA A 396 13.91 -3.59 -5.75
N ASP A 397 13.72 -4.91 -5.89
CA ASP A 397 13.68 -5.86 -4.79
C ASP A 397 14.51 -7.10 -5.09
N THR A 398 14.69 -7.98 -4.11
CA THR A 398 15.52 -9.20 -4.26
C THR A 398 14.99 -10.17 -5.32
N ASN A 399 13.70 -10.12 -5.66
CA ASN A 399 13.12 -10.91 -6.73
C ASN A 399 13.35 -10.27 -8.11
N ASN A 400 13.44 -8.94 -8.16
CA ASN A 400 13.61 -8.13 -9.35
C ASN A 400 14.78 -7.15 -9.17
N PRO A 401 16.03 -7.65 -9.14
CA PRO A 401 17.16 -6.84 -8.74
C PRO A 401 17.64 -5.89 -9.84
N ASN A 402 17.11 -6.01 -11.07
CA ASN A 402 17.30 -5.03 -12.12
C ASN A 402 15.96 -4.51 -12.62
N VAL A 403 15.82 -3.19 -12.71
CA VAL A 403 14.59 -2.51 -13.09
C VAL A 403 14.88 -1.43 -14.12
N ILE A 404 13.98 -1.27 -15.08
CA ILE A 404 13.99 -0.15 -16.04
C ILE A 404 12.73 0.67 -15.83
N LEU A 405 12.89 1.94 -15.48
CA LEU A 405 11.85 2.95 -15.51
C LEU A 405 11.82 3.61 -16.90
N TYR A 406 10.72 3.42 -17.61
CA TYR A 406 10.55 3.93 -18.97
C TYR A 406 9.24 4.72 -19.10
N GLY A 407 9.10 5.49 -20.17
CA GLY A 407 7.94 6.35 -20.40
C GLY A 407 8.33 7.73 -20.92
N PRO A 408 7.35 8.63 -21.07
CA PRO A 408 7.58 9.95 -21.65
C PRO A 408 8.55 10.81 -20.83
N PRO A 409 9.14 11.85 -21.44
CA PRO A 409 9.97 12.79 -20.70
C PRO A 409 9.15 13.61 -19.70
N GLY A 410 9.78 13.98 -18.58
CA GLY A 410 9.15 14.84 -17.57
C GLY A 410 8.14 14.14 -16.65
N THR A 411 8.14 12.82 -16.59
CA THR A 411 7.30 12.02 -15.67
C THR A 411 7.93 11.81 -14.29
N GLY A 412 8.98 12.56 -13.96
CA GLY A 412 9.60 12.53 -12.62
C GLY A 412 10.43 11.28 -12.31
N LYS A 413 10.82 10.46 -13.30
CA LYS A 413 11.61 9.22 -13.10
C LYS A 413 12.84 9.43 -12.21
N THR A 414 13.73 10.36 -12.59
CA THR A 414 14.96 10.68 -11.86
C THR A 414 14.69 11.23 -10.46
N PHE A 415 13.64 12.06 -10.31
CA PHE A 415 13.25 12.61 -9.01
C PHE A 415 12.72 11.51 -8.07
N SER A 416 11.84 10.65 -8.59
CA SER A 416 11.25 9.53 -7.85
C SER A 416 12.33 8.55 -7.36
N VAL A 417 13.27 8.16 -8.24
CA VAL A 417 14.38 7.28 -7.85
C VAL A 417 15.24 7.94 -6.77
N LYS A 418 15.66 9.19 -6.95
CA LYS A 418 16.48 9.89 -5.95
C LYS A 418 15.77 10.00 -4.60
N SER A 419 14.48 10.36 -4.59
CA SER A 419 13.67 10.46 -3.37
C SER A 419 13.52 9.12 -2.64
N SER A 420 13.35 8.04 -3.39
CA SER A 420 13.30 6.69 -2.82
C SER A 420 14.66 6.22 -2.31
N LEU A 421 15.74 6.50 -3.04
CA LEU A 421 17.09 6.18 -2.61
C LEU A 421 17.47 6.93 -1.34
N ASP A 422 17.19 8.22 -1.24
CA ASP A 422 17.41 8.99 -0.01
C ASP A 422 16.72 8.36 1.20
N PHE A 423 15.48 7.88 1.00
CA PHE A 423 14.70 7.20 2.04
C PHE A 423 15.29 5.84 2.44
N VAL A 424 15.46 4.91 1.50
CA VAL A 424 15.96 3.55 1.80
C VAL A 424 17.43 3.56 2.19
N CYS A 425 18.20 4.52 1.68
CA CYS A 425 19.60 4.70 2.01
C CYS A 425 19.80 5.42 3.34
N GLN A 426 18.74 5.99 3.92
CA GLN A 426 18.81 6.79 5.14
C GLN A 426 19.82 7.94 5.02
N GLY A 427 19.89 8.57 3.85
CA GLY A 427 20.88 9.61 3.54
C GLY A 427 22.34 9.13 3.39
N ASP A 428 22.60 7.82 3.51
CA ASP A 428 23.93 7.26 3.21
C ASP A 428 24.16 7.21 1.70
N THR A 429 24.69 8.31 1.17
CA THR A 429 25.02 8.46 -0.26
C THR A 429 26.07 7.48 -0.74
N SER A 430 26.79 6.84 0.18
CA SER A 430 27.78 5.82 -0.16
C SER A 430 27.12 4.52 -0.67
N ARG A 431 25.83 4.32 -0.41
CA ARG A 431 25.09 3.12 -0.83
C ARG A 431 24.47 3.21 -2.22
N TYR A 432 24.60 4.34 -2.90
CA TYR A 432 24.13 4.42 -4.27
C TYR A 432 25.08 5.22 -5.16
N GLU A 433 25.09 4.88 -6.45
CA GLU A 433 25.83 5.57 -7.49
C GLU A 433 24.81 6.00 -8.56
N ILE A 434 24.88 7.24 -9.03
CA ILE A 434 24.01 7.73 -10.11
C ILE A 434 24.90 8.30 -11.20
N LEU A 435 24.79 7.73 -12.40
CA LEU A 435 25.47 8.24 -13.58
C LEU A 435 24.55 8.22 -14.79
N GLN A 436 24.99 8.85 -15.87
CA GLN A 436 24.27 8.92 -17.13
C GLN A 436 25.09 8.22 -18.21
N PHE A 437 24.46 7.35 -19.00
CA PHE A 437 25.12 6.73 -20.14
C PHE A 437 25.17 7.68 -21.34
N HIS A 438 26.28 7.59 -22.07
CA HIS A 438 26.53 8.35 -23.28
C HIS A 438 27.05 7.43 -24.40
N PRO A 439 26.94 7.83 -25.68
CA PRO A 439 27.34 7.01 -26.83
C PRO A 439 28.71 6.33 -26.73
N SER A 440 29.69 7.03 -26.18
CA SER A 440 31.07 6.57 -26.08
C SER A 440 31.38 5.80 -24.79
N PHE A 441 30.36 5.37 -24.02
CA PHE A 441 30.58 4.69 -22.76
C PHE A 441 30.94 3.22 -23.02
N THR A 442 32.04 2.74 -22.44
CA THR A 442 32.65 1.45 -22.81
C THR A 442 32.79 0.50 -21.62
N TYR A 443 33.17 -0.75 -21.91
CA TYR A 443 33.51 -1.75 -20.87
C TYR A 443 34.63 -1.25 -19.96
N GLU A 444 35.63 -0.56 -20.53
CA GLU A 444 36.79 -0.02 -19.85
C GLU A 444 36.46 1.05 -18.80
N ASP A 445 35.34 1.75 -18.96
CA ASP A 445 34.84 2.72 -17.99
C ASP A 445 33.97 2.06 -16.90
N PHE A 446 33.33 0.95 -17.23
CA PHE A 446 32.29 0.35 -16.40
C PHE A 446 32.78 -0.79 -15.53
N ILE A 447 33.50 -1.77 -16.11
CA ILE A 447 34.01 -2.95 -15.40
C ILE A 447 35.49 -2.76 -15.08
N GLU A 448 36.35 -2.61 -16.09
CA GLU A 448 37.80 -2.44 -15.90
C GLU A 448 38.51 -2.14 -17.23
N GLY A 449 39.56 -1.31 -17.19
CA GLY A 449 40.28 -0.94 -18.39
C GLY A 449 41.67 -0.34 -18.13
N ILE A 450 42.49 -0.35 -19.18
CA ILE A 450 43.84 0.19 -19.16
C ILE A 450 43.77 1.70 -19.48
N LYS A 451 44.18 2.55 -18.54
CA LYS A 451 44.14 4.01 -18.68
C LYS A 451 45.55 4.62 -18.55
N PRO A 452 45.85 5.73 -19.27
CA PRO A 452 47.13 6.42 -19.12
C PRO A 452 47.22 7.13 -17.76
N LYS A 453 48.24 6.82 -16.96
CA LYS A 453 48.51 7.42 -15.63
C LYS A 453 49.48 8.61 -15.68
N GLY A 454 49.98 8.94 -16.87
CA GLY A 454 50.94 10.03 -17.09
C GLY A 454 52.14 9.59 -17.93
N VAL A 455 53.20 10.38 -17.90
CA VAL A 455 54.43 10.13 -18.66
C VAL A 455 55.56 9.74 -17.69
N SER A 456 56.31 8.70 -18.04
CA SER A 456 57.53 8.31 -17.34
C SER A 456 58.60 9.40 -17.44
N LYS A 457 59.63 9.32 -16.60
CA LYS A 457 60.78 10.25 -16.65
C LYS A 457 61.49 10.24 -18.02
N ASP A 458 61.35 9.14 -18.76
CA ASP A 458 61.98 8.90 -20.07
C ASP A 458 61.08 9.30 -21.25
N GLY A 459 59.93 9.95 -21.00
CA GLY A 459 59.03 10.43 -22.05
C GLY A 459 58.00 9.41 -22.55
N ASN A 460 58.04 8.15 -22.09
CA ASN A 460 57.05 7.13 -22.47
C ASN A 460 55.75 7.24 -21.66
N ILE A 461 54.59 7.06 -22.29
CA ILE A 461 53.28 7.01 -21.62
C ILE A 461 53.20 5.78 -20.71
N ARG A 462 52.81 5.97 -19.46
CA ARG A 462 52.57 4.90 -18.50
C ARG A 462 51.10 4.54 -18.50
N PHE A 463 50.82 3.25 -18.63
CA PHE A 463 49.48 2.69 -18.54
C PHE A 463 49.28 1.99 -17.20
N GLU A 464 48.08 2.07 -16.65
CA GLU A 464 47.67 1.35 -15.45
C GLU A 464 46.31 0.71 -15.68
N LEU A 465 46.13 -0.50 -15.17
CA LEU A 465 44.83 -1.14 -15.11
C LEU A 465 44.03 -0.54 -13.96
N VAL A 466 42.83 -0.02 -14.28
CA VAL A 466 41.95 0.64 -13.31
C VAL A 466 40.59 -0.05 -13.32
N ASN A 467 40.02 -0.26 -12.14
CA ASN A 467 38.64 -0.74 -12.01
C ASN A 467 37.66 0.32 -12.52
N GLY A 468 36.66 -0.12 -13.27
CA GLY A 468 35.53 0.69 -13.69
C GLY A 468 34.56 0.98 -12.55
N ILE A 469 33.61 1.88 -12.81
CA ILE A 469 32.70 2.42 -11.80
C ILE A 469 31.83 1.31 -11.17
N PHE A 470 31.28 0.41 -11.99
CA PHE A 470 30.40 -0.67 -11.51
C PHE A 470 31.16 -1.75 -10.76
N LYS A 471 32.37 -2.10 -11.20
CA LYS A 471 33.22 -3.06 -10.48
C LYS A 471 33.60 -2.53 -9.09
N ASN A 472 34.03 -1.27 -9.00
CA ASN A 472 34.32 -0.64 -7.71
C ASN A 472 33.08 -0.62 -6.79
N PHE A 473 31.91 -0.32 -7.36
CA PHE A 473 30.65 -0.36 -6.63
C PHE A 473 30.33 -1.76 -6.09
N CYS A 474 30.51 -2.81 -6.89
CA CYS A 474 30.33 -4.20 -6.46
C CYS A 474 31.33 -4.62 -5.37
N ILE A 475 32.61 -4.23 -5.49
CA ILE A 475 33.63 -4.47 -4.45
C ILE A 475 33.21 -3.84 -3.12
N LYS A 476 32.65 -2.63 -3.18
CA LYS A 476 32.14 -1.93 -2.00
C LYS A 476 30.92 -2.63 -1.40
N ALA A 477 29.91 -2.95 -2.21
CA ALA A 477 28.69 -3.58 -1.76
C ALA A 477 28.94 -4.96 -1.11
N LYS A 478 29.91 -5.71 -1.64
CA LYS A 478 30.35 -7.00 -1.09
C LYS A 478 30.83 -6.92 0.37
N LYS A 479 31.41 -5.78 0.78
CA LYS A 479 31.91 -5.59 2.16
C LYS A 479 30.79 -5.43 3.18
N TYR A 480 29.55 -5.16 2.72
CA TYR A 480 28.38 -4.88 3.55
C TYR A 480 27.17 -5.67 3.04
N PRO A 481 27.22 -7.02 3.05
CA PRO A 481 26.18 -7.88 2.48
C PRO A 481 24.79 -7.67 3.10
N GLU A 482 24.72 -7.13 4.31
CA GLU A 482 23.50 -6.82 5.06
C GLU A 482 22.80 -5.51 4.61
N LYS A 483 23.47 -4.69 3.79
CA LYS A 483 22.93 -3.41 3.32
C LYS A 483 22.65 -3.44 1.84
N ASP A 484 21.53 -2.86 1.44
CA ASP A 484 21.17 -2.68 0.04
C ASP A 484 21.99 -1.54 -0.59
N PHE A 485 22.48 -1.78 -1.81
CA PHE A 485 23.25 -0.87 -2.64
C PHE A 485 22.56 -0.66 -3.99
N TYR A 486 22.46 0.58 -4.48
CA TYR A 486 21.72 0.90 -5.70
C TYR A 486 22.59 1.56 -6.76
N PHE A 487 22.68 0.96 -7.93
CA PHE A 487 23.39 1.50 -9.08
C PHE A 487 22.38 2.03 -10.09
N VAL A 488 22.34 3.35 -10.27
CA VAL A 488 21.37 4.04 -11.11
C VAL A 488 22.04 4.55 -12.38
N VAL A 489 21.43 4.23 -13.51
CA VAL A 489 21.86 4.69 -14.83
C VAL A 489 20.72 5.47 -15.48
N ASP A 490 20.93 6.77 -15.68
CA ASP A 490 20.08 7.60 -16.52
C ASP A 490 20.43 7.43 -18.00
N GLU A 491 19.44 7.60 -18.86
CA GLU A 491 19.55 7.40 -20.31
C GLU A 491 20.20 6.08 -20.72
N ILE A 492 19.78 4.98 -20.07
CA ILE A 492 20.38 3.65 -20.22
C ILE A 492 20.40 3.17 -21.70
N ASN A 493 19.48 3.65 -22.53
CA ASN A 493 19.38 3.33 -23.96
C ASN A 493 20.37 4.10 -24.86
N ARG A 494 21.21 4.99 -24.30
CA ARG A 494 22.24 5.73 -25.04
C ARG A 494 23.60 5.05 -25.11
N ALA A 495 23.79 3.91 -24.44
CA ALA A 495 24.97 3.08 -24.60
C ALA A 495 24.59 1.66 -25.04
N ASN A 496 25.54 0.97 -25.69
CA ASN A 496 25.38 -0.44 -26.01
C ASN A 496 25.60 -1.28 -24.74
N LEU A 497 24.51 -1.69 -24.09
CA LEU A 497 24.59 -2.44 -22.83
C LEU A 497 25.36 -3.75 -22.95
N SER A 498 25.19 -4.48 -24.06
CA SER A 498 25.90 -5.74 -24.28
C SER A 498 27.40 -5.52 -24.32
N MET A 499 27.86 -4.43 -24.95
CA MET A 499 29.27 -4.04 -24.98
C MET A 499 29.76 -3.52 -23.63
N VAL A 500 28.97 -2.71 -22.93
CA VAL A 500 29.34 -2.12 -21.63
C VAL A 500 29.49 -3.18 -20.53
N PHE A 501 28.59 -4.17 -20.50
CA PHE A 501 28.65 -5.25 -19.51
C PHE A 501 29.56 -6.40 -19.93
N GLY A 502 29.75 -6.63 -21.23
CA GLY A 502 30.52 -7.75 -21.75
C GLY A 502 30.05 -9.09 -21.18
N GLU A 503 31.00 -9.89 -20.70
CA GLU A 503 30.78 -11.18 -20.03
C GLU A 503 29.98 -11.08 -18.73
N THR A 504 30.04 -9.93 -18.05
CA THR A 504 29.39 -9.72 -16.75
C THR A 504 27.87 -9.58 -16.86
N LEU A 505 27.34 -9.44 -18.08
CA LEU A 505 25.90 -9.28 -18.31
C LEU A 505 25.07 -10.43 -17.74
N SER A 506 25.61 -11.65 -17.78
CA SER A 506 24.97 -12.84 -17.20
C SER A 506 24.73 -12.72 -15.69
N LEU A 507 25.62 -12.03 -14.98
CA LEU A 507 25.57 -11.84 -13.52
C LEU A 507 24.48 -10.88 -13.07
N LEU A 508 23.81 -10.17 -14.00
CA LEU A 508 22.64 -9.37 -13.65
C LEU A 508 21.44 -10.25 -13.25
N GLU A 509 21.33 -11.46 -13.80
CA GLU A 509 20.25 -12.39 -13.49
C GLU A 509 20.26 -12.78 -12.00
N LYS A 510 19.08 -12.80 -11.35
CA LYS A 510 18.94 -13.01 -9.90
C LYS A 510 19.70 -14.25 -9.39
N ASP A 511 19.58 -15.36 -10.12
CA ASP A 511 20.16 -16.65 -9.75
C ASP A 511 21.68 -16.71 -10.03
N TYR A 512 22.20 -15.77 -10.82
CA TYR A 512 23.62 -15.65 -11.14
C TYR A 512 24.39 -14.65 -10.26
N ARG A 513 23.69 -13.98 -9.33
CA ARG A 513 24.31 -13.06 -8.37
C ARG A 513 24.97 -13.80 -7.22
N GLN A 514 26.10 -13.25 -6.76
CA GLN A 514 26.88 -13.81 -5.67
C GLN A 514 26.15 -13.62 -4.32
N ASP A 515 26.06 -14.69 -3.54
CA ASP A 515 25.72 -14.65 -2.11
C ASP A 515 26.52 -15.66 -1.29
N THR A 516 26.13 -15.84 -0.03
CA THR A 516 26.75 -16.79 0.90
C THR A 516 26.64 -18.25 0.47
N LYS A 517 25.67 -18.60 -0.39
CA LYS A 517 25.39 -19.98 -0.85
C LYS A 517 25.85 -20.23 -2.29
N ASN A 518 25.88 -19.19 -3.12
CA ASN A 518 26.11 -19.24 -4.54
C ASN A 518 27.29 -18.35 -4.91
N LYS A 519 28.41 -18.99 -5.25
CA LYS A 519 29.64 -18.32 -5.71
C LYS A 519 29.69 -18.22 -7.23
N ASN A 520 28.61 -17.69 -7.83
CA ASN A 520 28.62 -17.42 -9.27
C ASN A 520 29.60 -16.27 -9.55
N LEU A 521 30.78 -16.69 -10.00
CA LEU A 521 31.95 -15.86 -10.25
C LEU A 521 32.49 -16.21 -11.65
N ILE A 522 32.80 -15.19 -12.44
CA ILE A 522 33.36 -15.37 -13.79
C ILE A 522 34.72 -14.70 -13.91
N ARG A 523 35.55 -15.18 -14.84
CA ARG A 523 36.75 -14.47 -15.25
C ARG A 523 36.37 -13.31 -16.15
N THR A 524 36.93 -12.15 -15.89
CA THR A 524 36.81 -10.96 -16.74
C THR A 524 37.95 -10.87 -17.76
N GLN A 525 37.82 -9.99 -18.75
CA GLN A 525 38.82 -9.75 -19.79
C GLN A 525 40.24 -9.54 -19.24
N TYR A 526 40.41 -8.82 -18.13
CA TYR A 526 41.73 -8.55 -17.54
C TYR A 526 42.06 -9.41 -16.31
N SER A 527 41.28 -10.45 -16.00
CA SER A 527 41.54 -11.31 -14.83
C SER A 527 42.94 -11.93 -14.82
N ALA A 528 43.41 -12.45 -15.97
CA ALA A 528 44.76 -13.00 -16.08
C ALA A 528 45.86 -11.94 -15.85
N LEU A 529 45.65 -10.72 -16.34
CA LEU A 529 46.59 -9.62 -16.12
C LEU A 529 46.63 -9.22 -14.64
N ILE A 530 45.48 -9.18 -13.96
CA ILE A 530 45.43 -8.90 -12.51
C ILE A 530 46.16 -9.99 -11.72
N GLU A 531 45.99 -11.26 -12.08
CA GLU A 531 46.72 -12.38 -11.45
C GLU A 531 48.23 -12.19 -11.53
N ASP A 532 48.75 -11.82 -12.70
CA ASP A 532 50.18 -11.60 -12.91
C ASP A 532 50.69 -10.35 -12.16
N LEU A 533 49.93 -9.25 -12.19
CA LEU A 533 50.25 -8.05 -11.41
C LEU A 533 50.30 -8.34 -9.90
N ILE A 534 49.38 -9.15 -9.37
CA ILE A 534 49.38 -9.54 -7.94
C ILE A 534 50.61 -10.39 -7.58
N LYS A 535 51.05 -11.28 -8.49
CA LYS A 535 52.27 -12.08 -8.28
C LYS A 535 53.52 -11.20 -8.25
N GLU A 536 53.56 -10.16 -9.08
CA GLU A 536 54.66 -9.19 -9.11
C GLU A 536 54.68 -8.28 -7.88
N ASP A 537 53.53 -7.76 -7.47
CA ASP A 537 53.39 -6.85 -6.33
C ASP A 537 51.99 -6.97 -5.69
N ASN A 538 51.98 -7.31 -4.40
CA ASN A 538 50.74 -7.53 -3.65
C ASN A 538 49.86 -6.27 -3.53
N LYS A 539 50.36 -5.07 -3.84
CA LYS A 539 49.53 -3.84 -3.88
C LYS A 539 48.39 -3.90 -4.89
N PHE A 540 48.50 -4.73 -5.93
CA PHE A 540 47.48 -4.87 -6.96
C PHE A 540 46.31 -5.78 -6.54
N LYS A 541 46.35 -6.36 -5.33
CA LYS A 541 45.28 -7.21 -4.81
C LYS A 541 43.94 -6.49 -4.73
N ASP A 542 43.93 -5.18 -4.55
CA ASP A 542 42.71 -4.35 -4.53
C ASP A 542 42.01 -4.25 -5.90
N LEU A 543 42.68 -4.62 -6.99
CA LEU A 543 42.05 -4.76 -8.32
C LEU A 543 41.22 -6.04 -8.42
N ALA A 544 41.46 -7.05 -7.57
CA ALA A 544 40.70 -8.29 -7.59
C ALA A 544 39.39 -8.14 -6.80
N TYR A 545 38.27 -8.57 -7.40
CA TYR A 545 36.99 -8.66 -6.70
C TYR A 545 36.94 -9.88 -5.76
N GLU A 546 37.36 -11.04 -6.27
CA GLU A 546 37.58 -12.26 -5.50
C GLU A 546 38.75 -13.04 -6.10
N ILE A 547 39.50 -13.70 -5.23
CA ILE A 547 40.49 -14.70 -5.63
C ILE A 547 39.95 -16.06 -5.19
N ASP A 548 39.58 -16.90 -6.16
CA ASP A 548 39.01 -18.23 -5.94
C ASP A 548 39.83 -19.26 -6.72
N ASN A 549 40.38 -20.27 -6.03
CA ASN A 549 41.27 -21.28 -6.61
C ASN A 549 42.46 -20.68 -7.39
N ASN A 550 43.10 -19.64 -6.84
CA ASN A 550 44.20 -18.87 -7.46
C ASN A 550 43.82 -18.13 -8.75
N GLU A 551 42.52 -18.00 -9.05
CA GLU A 551 42.04 -17.21 -10.18
C GLU A 551 41.37 -15.93 -9.69
N VAL A 552 41.62 -14.81 -10.38
CA VAL A 552 40.88 -13.58 -10.16
C VAL A 552 39.53 -13.70 -10.87
N LYS A 553 38.45 -13.50 -10.12
CA LYS A 553 37.08 -13.56 -10.64
C LYS A 553 36.24 -12.38 -10.18
N PHE A 554 35.18 -12.10 -10.92
CA PHE A 554 34.20 -11.07 -10.66
C PHE A 554 32.80 -11.67 -10.44
N GLY A 555 32.05 -11.06 -9.54
CA GLY A 555 30.65 -11.36 -9.27
C GLY A 555 29.87 -10.08 -9.01
N VAL A 556 28.54 -10.16 -9.16
CA VAL A 556 27.62 -9.09 -8.74
C VAL A 556 26.95 -9.52 -7.43
N PRO A 557 27.17 -8.81 -6.30
CA PRO A 557 26.53 -9.16 -5.04
C PRO A 557 24.99 -9.15 -5.10
N LYS A 558 24.32 -10.03 -4.34
CA LYS A 558 22.85 -10.04 -4.24
C LYS A 558 22.24 -8.77 -3.65
N ASN A 559 22.99 -8.02 -2.86
CA ASN A 559 22.57 -6.76 -2.26
C ASN A 559 22.81 -5.53 -3.18
N VAL A 560 23.23 -5.72 -4.44
CA VAL A 560 23.28 -4.65 -5.45
C VAL A 560 21.96 -4.60 -6.22
N PHE A 561 21.40 -3.44 -6.48
CA PHE A 561 20.20 -3.25 -7.28
C PHE A 561 20.52 -2.33 -8.44
N PHE A 562 20.15 -2.72 -9.65
CA PHE A 562 20.45 -1.94 -10.86
C PHE A 562 19.18 -1.26 -11.39
N ILE A 563 19.17 0.06 -11.48
CA ILE A 563 18.02 0.84 -11.91
C ILE A 563 18.38 1.64 -13.15
N GLY A 564 17.82 1.26 -14.29
CA GLY A 564 17.89 2.01 -15.53
C GLY A 564 16.73 3.00 -15.66
N MET A 565 16.98 4.16 -16.23
CA MET A 565 15.95 5.11 -16.65
C MET A 565 16.10 5.43 -18.13
N MET A 566 15.00 5.48 -18.85
CA MET A 566 14.98 5.90 -20.25
C MET A 566 13.72 6.66 -20.63
N ASN A 567 13.85 7.50 -21.65
CA ASN A 567 12.70 8.03 -22.37
C ASN A 567 12.42 7.14 -23.58
N ASP A 568 11.15 6.86 -23.85
CA ASP A 568 10.74 5.94 -24.90
C ASP A 568 11.04 6.45 -26.31
N VAL A 569 10.97 7.77 -26.47
CA VAL A 569 11.05 8.45 -27.78
C VAL A 569 12.47 8.89 -28.11
N ASP A 570 13.38 8.91 -27.12
CA ASP A 570 14.78 9.24 -27.36
C ASP A 570 15.38 8.15 -28.25
N LYS A 571 15.91 8.56 -29.41
CA LYS A 571 16.54 7.67 -30.37
C LYS A 571 17.68 6.92 -29.68
N SER A 572 17.48 5.63 -29.42
CA SER A 572 18.49 4.74 -28.86
C SER A 572 19.61 4.50 -29.86
N ILE A 573 20.83 4.30 -29.35
CA ILE A 573 21.96 3.87 -30.19
C ILE A 573 21.87 2.38 -30.48
N ASP A 574 21.28 1.61 -29.56
CA ASP A 574 21.07 0.17 -29.75
C ASP A 574 19.70 -0.25 -29.20
N ALA A 575 19.09 -1.24 -29.84
CA ALA A 575 17.82 -1.78 -29.39
C ALA A 575 18.04 -2.77 -28.25
N PHE A 576 17.29 -2.65 -27.16
CA PHE A 576 17.27 -3.68 -26.11
C PHE A 576 16.83 -5.02 -26.72
N ASP A 577 17.77 -5.93 -26.94
CA ASP A 577 17.46 -7.25 -27.46
C ASP A 577 16.62 -8.07 -26.45
N LEU A 578 16.04 -9.18 -26.91
CA LEU A 578 15.19 -10.03 -26.06
C LEU A 578 15.96 -10.61 -24.86
N ALA A 579 17.26 -10.83 -24.99
CA ALA A 579 18.10 -11.38 -23.94
C ALA A 579 18.35 -10.37 -22.82
N LEU A 580 18.57 -9.09 -23.15
CA LEU A 580 18.66 -7.99 -22.20
C LEU A 580 17.30 -7.77 -21.55
N ARG A 581 16.22 -7.69 -22.34
CA ARG A 581 14.87 -7.39 -21.84
C ARG A 581 14.42 -8.30 -20.70
N ARG A 582 14.66 -9.62 -20.80
CA ARG A 582 14.27 -10.59 -19.77
C ARG A 582 15.02 -10.45 -18.42
N ARG A 583 16.11 -9.69 -18.38
CA ARG A 583 16.93 -9.47 -17.17
C ARG A 583 16.46 -8.28 -16.35
N PHE A 584 15.54 -7.48 -16.88
CA PHE A 584 15.00 -6.29 -16.23
C PHE A 584 13.48 -6.41 -16.05
N LYS A 585 12.98 -5.96 -14.90
CA LYS A 585 11.57 -5.62 -14.73
C LYS A 585 11.31 -4.24 -15.33
N TRP A 586 10.33 -4.12 -16.20
CA TRP A 586 10.00 -2.87 -16.89
C TRP A 586 8.83 -2.19 -16.19
N ILE A 587 9.03 -0.95 -15.72
CA ILE A 587 8.00 -0.16 -15.04
C ILE A 587 7.75 1.11 -15.86
N ARG A 588 6.55 1.20 -16.43
CA ARG A 588 6.10 2.37 -17.17
C ARG A 588 5.77 3.52 -16.20
N LYS A 589 6.21 4.73 -16.52
CA LYS A 589 5.94 5.97 -15.79
C LYS A 589 5.30 6.98 -16.74
N ASP A 590 3.99 7.13 -16.65
CA ASP A 590 3.20 8.09 -17.43
C ASP A 590 3.04 9.43 -16.68
N CYS A 591 2.35 10.40 -17.29
CA CYS A 591 2.02 11.65 -16.61
C CYS A 591 1.14 11.39 -15.39
N ASP A 592 1.54 11.97 -14.25
CA ASP A 592 0.75 11.93 -13.02
C ASP A 592 0.04 13.28 -12.84
N TYR A 593 -1.24 13.31 -13.18
CA TYR A 593 -2.08 14.50 -13.11
C TYR A 593 -2.38 14.94 -11.69
N GLU A 594 -2.32 14.02 -10.72
CA GLU A 594 -2.48 14.37 -9.31
C GLU A 594 -1.28 15.17 -8.83
N VAL A 595 -0.06 14.82 -9.25
CA VAL A 595 1.13 15.64 -8.98
C VAL A 595 0.95 17.07 -9.51
N ILE A 596 0.27 17.26 -10.65
CA ILE A 596 -0.05 18.59 -11.15
C ILE A 596 -1.03 19.29 -10.20
N GLU A 597 -2.09 18.63 -9.77
CA GLU A 597 -3.07 19.21 -8.83
C GLU A 597 -2.44 19.54 -7.45
N GLU A 598 -1.60 18.63 -6.95
CA GLU A 598 -1.11 18.62 -5.58
C GLU A 598 0.22 19.37 -5.40
N GLU A 599 1.08 19.44 -6.41
CA GLU A 599 2.40 20.07 -6.26
C GLU A 599 2.51 21.39 -7.03
N THR A 600 1.61 21.64 -7.99
CA THR A 600 1.57 22.94 -8.67
C THR A 600 0.99 23.98 -7.72
N ARG A 601 1.83 24.93 -7.31
CA ARG A 601 1.46 26.02 -6.40
C ARG A 601 1.80 27.38 -7.00
N PHE A 602 0.99 28.37 -6.67
CA PHE A 602 1.30 29.77 -6.91
C PHE A 602 2.37 30.24 -5.92
N LYS A 603 2.99 31.39 -6.22
CA LYS A 603 4.04 32.02 -5.41
C LYS A 603 3.67 32.02 -3.92
N GLY A 604 4.63 31.66 -3.06
CA GLY A 604 4.39 31.54 -1.62
C GLY A 604 3.72 30.23 -1.19
N LYS A 605 3.63 29.22 -2.07
CA LYS A 605 2.98 27.92 -1.86
C LYS A 605 1.44 27.96 -1.76
N ASP A 606 0.83 29.03 -2.23
CA ASP A 606 -0.62 29.16 -2.33
C ASP A 606 -1.20 28.23 -3.42
N GLN A 607 -2.45 27.79 -3.26
CA GLN A 607 -3.15 27.08 -4.33
C GLN A 607 -3.62 28.05 -5.43
N PHE A 608 -3.63 27.56 -6.68
CA PHE A 608 -4.32 28.22 -7.78
C PHE A 608 -5.84 28.04 -7.62
N ASN A 609 -6.61 29.08 -7.95
CA ASN A 609 -8.07 29.04 -7.80
C ASN A 609 -8.72 28.03 -8.75
N ASN A 610 -8.12 27.82 -9.93
CA ASN A 610 -8.66 27.00 -11.01
C ASN A 610 -7.74 25.82 -11.40
N ILE A 611 -6.96 25.28 -10.45
CA ILE A 611 -6.02 24.18 -10.72
C ILE A 611 -6.72 22.95 -11.34
N GLY A 612 -7.94 22.61 -10.88
CA GLY A 612 -8.67 21.47 -11.41
C GLY A 612 -9.07 21.62 -12.89
N GLN A 613 -9.37 22.84 -13.36
CA GLN A 613 -9.60 23.09 -14.79
C GLN A 613 -8.31 22.93 -15.59
N TYR A 614 -7.20 23.43 -15.05
CA TYR A 614 -5.89 23.31 -15.67
C TYR A 614 -5.43 21.85 -15.78
N VAL A 615 -5.67 21.02 -14.77
CA VAL A 615 -5.36 19.58 -14.81
C VAL A 615 -6.11 18.90 -15.95
N LYS A 616 -7.42 19.15 -16.09
CA LYS A 616 -8.22 18.63 -17.21
C LYS A 616 -7.72 19.13 -18.57
N ALA A 617 -7.21 20.36 -18.65
CA ALA A 617 -6.59 20.89 -19.86
C ALA A 617 -5.31 20.11 -20.23
N CYS A 618 -4.49 19.76 -19.24
CA CYS A 618 -3.29 18.93 -19.44
C CYS A 618 -3.64 17.51 -19.88
N GLU A 619 -4.66 16.90 -19.27
CA GLU A 619 -5.20 15.59 -19.69
C GLU A 619 -5.65 15.63 -21.14
N LYS A 620 -6.43 16.64 -21.53
CA LYS A 620 -6.95 16.80 -22.88
C LYS A 620 -5.85 16.94 -23.93
N LEU A 621 -4.78 17.71 -23.64
CA LEU A 621 -3.64 17.82 -24.55
C LEU A 621 -2.94 16.47 -24.75
N ASN A 622 -2.66 15.74 -23.67
CA ASN A 622 -2.01 14.43 -23.77
C ASN A 622 -2.89 13.40 -24.48
N ASP A 623 -4.21 13.40 -24.22
CA ASP A 623 -5.16 12.56 -24.93
C ASP A 623 -5.19 12.87 -26.43
N PHE A 624 -5.15 14.15 -26.82
CA PHE A 624 -5.03 14.54 -28.22
C PHE A 624 -3.73 14.04 -28.85
N ILE A 625 -2.60 14.18 -28.15
CA ILE A 625 -1.29 13.72 -28.62
C ILE A 625 -1.29 12.19 -28.81
N SER A 626 -1.80 11.43 -27.84
CA SER A 626 -1.68 9.98 -27.87
C SER A 626 -2.75 9.30 -28.71
N LYS A 627 -3.99 9.79 -28.72
CA LYS A 627 -5.13 9.19 -29.42
C LYS A 627 -5.38 9.84 -30.77
N ASP A 628 -5.57 11.16 -30.81
CA ASP A 628 -6.04 11.85 -32.01
C ASP A 628 -4.93 12.07 -33.05
N LEU A 629 -3.71 12.41 -32.61
CA LEU A 629 -2.52 12.43 -33.46
C LEU A 629 -1.95 11.03 -33.70
N GLY A 630 -2.41 10.02 -32.95
CA GLY A 630 -2.01 8.62 -33.10
C GLY A 630 -0.55 8.33 -32.75
N LEU A 631 0.15 9.23 -32.06
CA LEU A 631 1.55 9.04 -31.66
C LEU A 631 1.69 8.00 -30.54
N GLY A 632 0.62 7.80 -29.75
CA GLY A 632 0.61 6.93 -28.59
C GLY A 632 1.19 7.56 -27.33
N LYS A 633 1.00 6.88 -26.20
CA LYS A 633 1.29 7.42 -24.86
C LYS A 633 2.75 7.82 -24.63
N SER A 634 3.69 7.20 -25.32
CA SER A 634 5.13 7.46 -25.13
C SER A 634 5.56 8.87 -25.56
N TYR A 635 4.74 9.55 -26.37
CA TYR A 635 4.96 10.92 -26.85
C TYR A 635 4.25 12.00 -26.02
N GLU A 636 3.52 11.60 -24.96
CA GLU A 636 2.86 12.53 -24.06
C GLU A 636 3.86 13.41 -23.29
N PHE A 637 3.38 14.49 -22.69
CA PHE A 637 4.17 15.28 -21.76
C PHE A 637 3.94 14.83 -20.32
N GLY A 638 5.02 14.65 -19.56
CA GLY A 638 4.91 14.39 -18.14
C GLY A 638 4.60 15.65 -17.30
N HIS A 639 4.17 15.44 -16.06
CA HIS A 639 3.72 16.49 -15.15
C HIS A 639 4.75 17.61 -14.93
N SER A 640 6.05 17.33 -14.99
CA SER A 640 7.08 18.35 -14.77
C SER A 640 7.08 19.44 -15.84
N PHE A 641 6.59 19.14 -17.06
CA PHE A 641 6.41 20.17 -18.08
C PHE A 641 5.27 21.11 -17.72
N PHE A 642 4.13 20.55 -17.30
CA PHE A 642 2.94 21.30 -16.93
C PHE A 642 3.15 22.17 -15.69
N MET A 643 3.86 21.66 -14.67
CA MET A 643 4.16 22.40 -13.43
C MET A 643 4.91 23.73 -13.64
N LYS A 644 5.58 23.93 -14.79
CA LYS A 644 6.22 25.21 -15.16
C LYS A 644 5.22 26.37 -15.29
N ILE A 645 3.91 26.09 -15.28
CA ILE A 645 2.88 27.12 -15.21
C ILE A 645 3.05 28.03 -13.98
N SER A 646 3.61 27.50 -12.88
CA SER A 646 3.92 28.27 -11.66
C SER A 646 4.90 29.43 -11.91
N ASP A 647 5.85 29.25 -12.84
CA ASP A 647 6.82 30.28 -13.19
C ASP A 647 6.24 31.34 -14.14
N ILE A 648 5.18 30.98 -14.85
CA ILE A 648 4.53 31.81 -15.88
C ILE A 648 3.40 32.65 -15.28
N ALA A 649 2.62 32.07 -14.37
CA ALA A 649 1.45 32.72 -13.80
C ALA A 649 1.85 33.89 -12.88
N LYS A 650 1.25 35.06 -13.14
CA LYS A 650 1.44 36.28 -12.32
C LYS A 650 0.33 36.49 -11.30
N ARG A 651 -0.75 35.72 -11.39
CA ARG A 651 -1.96 35.78 -10.56
C ARG A 651 -2.37 34.35 -10.16
N LYS A 652 -3.27 34.23 -9.18
CA LYS A 652 -3.81 32.95 -8.69
C LYS A 652 -4.74 32.23 -9.67
N ASP A 653 -5.15 32.91 -10.74
CA ASP A 653 -5.92 32.30 -11.83
C ASP A 653 -5.00 32.01 -13.02
N ILE A 654 -5.02 30.76 -13.47
CA ILE A 654 -4.33 30.33 -14.70
C ILE A 654 -5.17 30.80 -15.89
N THR A 655 -4.58 31.62 -16.76
CA THR A 655 -5.27 32.18 -17.93
C THR A 655 -4.88 31.48 -19.23
N ASN A 656 -5.70 31.63 -20.28
CA ASN A 656 -5.36 31.13 -21.63
C ASN A 656 -4.03 31.67 -22.17
N ASN A 657 -3.67 32.91 -21.81
CA ASN A 657 -2.36 33.48 -22.16
C ASN A 657 -1.22 32.76 -21.44
N ASN A 658 -1.42 32.32 -20.18
CA ASN A 658 -0.40 31.53 -19.49
C ASN A 658 -0.23 30.15 -20.13
N ILE A 659 -1.31 29.50 -20.56
CA ILE A 659 -1.27 28.25 -21.31
C ILE A 659 -0.52 28.42 -22.64
N GLU A 660 -0.80 29.49 -23.38
CA GLU A 660 -0.12 29.76 -24.64
C GLU A 660 1.39 29.97 -24.47
N ILE A 661 1.79 30.72 -23.44
CA ILE A 661 3.20 30.90 -23.11
C ILE A 661 3.84 29.55 -22.73
N LEU A 662 3.18 28.75 -21.90
CA LEU A 662 3.66 27.42 -21.52
C LEU A 662 3.86 26.53 -22.74
N PHE A 663 2.84 26.46 -23.60
CA PHE A 663 2.87 25.65 -24.80
C PHE A 663 3.98 26.10 -25.74
N ASN A 664 4.03 27.37 -26.12
CA ASN A 664 4.99 27.86 -27.10
C ASN A 664 6.45 27.77 -26.63
N LEU A 665 6.72 27.99 -25.34
CA LEU A 665 8.09 27.97 -24.81
C LEU A 665 8.57 26.58 -24.42
N TYR A 666 7.70 25.71 -23.90
CA TYR A 666 8.12 24.45 -23.28
C TYR A 666 7.58 23.18 -23.93
N LEU A 667 6.47 23.24 -24.67
CA LEU A 667 5.83 22.05 -25.28
C LEU A 667 5.99 22.01 -26.80
N ARG A 668 5.74 23.13 -27.48
CA ARG A 668 5.76 23.28 -28.95
C ARG A 668 7.07 22.80 -29.56
N PRO A 669 8.28 23.14 -29.04
CA PRO A 669 9.53 22.69 -29.65
C PRO A 669 9.66 21.16 -29.65
N THR A 670 9.36 20.51 -28.53
CA THR A 670 9.43 19.05 -28.40
C THR A 670 8.37 18.36 -29.24
N LEU A 671 7.12 18.84 -29.20
CA LEU A 671 6.03 18.27 -30.00
C LEU A 671 6.31 18.41 -31.50
N LYS A 672 6.93 19.51 -31.94
CA LYS A 672 7.33 19.69 -33.34
C LYS A 672 8.30 18.61 -33.81
N GLU A 673 9.30 18.27 -32.99
CA GLU A 673 10.24 17.17 -33.32
C GLU A 673 9.55 15.81 -33.36
N TYR A 674 8.58 15.56 -32.47
CA TYR A 674 7.80 14.32 -32.48
C TYR A 674 6.97 14.19 -33.75
N LEU A 675 6.32 15.29 -34.16
CA LEU A 675 5.49 15.30 -35.36
C LEU A 675 6.31 15.14 -36.64
N ARG A 676 7.54 15.65 -36.71
CA ARG A 676 8.44 15.47 -37.86
C ARG A 676 8.73 14.01 -38.19
N ALA A 677 8.63 13.10 -37.23
CA ALA A 677 8.84 11.68 -37.46
C ALA A 677 7.67 11.01 -38.20
N VAL A 678 6.49 11.63 -38.22
CA VAL A 678 5.23 11.00 -38.66
C VAL A 678 4.51 11.82 -39.74
N PHE A 679 4.63 13.16 -39.71
CA PHE A 679 3.92 14.08 -40.58
C PHE A 679 4.88 14.87 -41.49
N ALA A 680 4.37 15.35 -42.63
CA ALA A 680 5.12 16.20 -43.55
C ALA A 680 5.33 17.61 -42.95
N GLU A 681 6.45 18.27 -43.31
CA GLU A 681 6.79 19.62 -42.78
C GLU A 681 5.68 20.66 -43.02
N SER A 682 4.91 20.52 -44.11
CA SER A 682 3.77 21.39 -44.45
C SER A 682 2.57 21.29 -43.49
N GLU A 683 2.44 20.17 -42.76
CA GLU A 683 1.31 19.92 -41.86
C GLU A 683 1.63 20.29 -40.40
N LEU A 684 2.91 20.43 -40.05
CA LEU A 684 3.36 20.55 -38.66
C LEU A 684 2.73 21.73 -37.93
N GLU A 685 2.72 22.93 -38.54
CA GLU A 685 2.17 24.12 -37.87
C GLU A 685 0.66 23.98 -37.63
N SER A 686 -0.10 23.42 -38.57
CA SER A 686 -1.53 23.16 -38.40
C SER A 686 -1.80 22.21 -37.22
N ARG A 687 -1.01 21.14 -37.10
CA ARG A 687 -1.14 20.16 -36.00
C ARG A 687 -0.74 20.74 -34.65
N LEU A 688 0.30 21.58 -34.61
CA LEU A 688 0.72 22.28 -33.40
C LEU A 688 -0.36 23.27 -32.93
N ASP A 689 -1.02 23.95 -33.85
CA ASP A 689 -2.11 24.88 -33.54
C ASP A 689 -3.38 24.14 -33.09
N GLU A 690 -3.70 22.98 -33.69
CA GLU A 690 -4.74 22.06 -33.19
C GLU A 690 -4.45 21.63 -31.74
N ALA A 691 -3.22 21.21 -31.43
CA ALA A 691 -2.82 20.84 -30.08
C ALA A 691 -2.97 21.99 -29.08
N LEU A 692 -2.56 23.21 -29.46
CA LEU A 692 -2.74 24.40 -28.62
C LEU A 692 -4.22 24.71 -28.38
N ASN A 693 -5.07 24.54 -29.40
CA ASN A 693 -6.51 24.75 -29.27
C ASN A 693 -7.13 23.74 -28.29
N GLN A 694 -6.75 22.46 -28.37
CA GLN A 694 -7.18 21.44 -27.41
C GLN A 694 -6.74 21.76 -26.00
N PHE A 695 -5.51 22.26 -25.83
CA PHE A 695 -5.00 22.64 -24.51
C PHE A 695 -5.75 23.85 -23.91
N LYS A 696 -6.22 24.79 -24.74
CA LYS A 696 -6.97 25.97 -24.26
C LYS A 696 -8.45 25.70 -23.98
N GLU A 697 -9.04 24.72 -24.64
CA GLU A 697 -10.51 24.55 -24.66
C GLU A 697 -11.11 24.36 -23.27
N THR A 698 -10.44 23.62 -22.40
CA THR A 698 -10.92 23.30 -21.04
C THR A 698 -10.78 24.44 -20.04
N MET A 699 -10.18 25.57 -20.45
CA MET A 699 -10.08 26.79 -19.64
C MET A 699 -11.18 27.82 -19.95
N LYS A 700 -12.10 27.50 -20.86
CA LYS A 700 -13.31 28.28 -21.13
C LYS A 700 -14.39 27.86 -20.13
#